data_AF-A0A5C4WHP6-F1
#
_entry.id   AF-A0A5C4WHP6-F1
#
_cell.length_a   1.000
_cell.length_b   1.000
_cell.length_c   1.000
_cell.angle_alpha   90.00
_cell.angle_beta   90.00
_cell.angle_gamma   90.00
#
_symmetry.space_group_name_H-M   'P 1'
#
loop_
_entity.id
_entity.type
_entity.pdbx_description
1 polymer ?
#
loop_
_entity_poly.entity_id
_entity_poly.type
_entity_poly.pdbx_seq_one_letter_code
_entity_poly.pdbx_strand_id
1 'polypeptide(L)'
;MLTDYLTAYRPGDGRRAPRAAFDSDGARLSLNGRWRFRLSPTAEGQPVDADFSSWDELPVPSMWQLQGYGVPAYTNVNYPFPVEPPYVPDDNPTGDYRLEFEAPFERGVLRFEGVDSCFKVWLNGEELGWSTGSRLPSEFDVSLRPGRNVLAVRVHQWSAASYLEDQDMWWLSGIFRDVTLLATPVVNDFFVHADYDHRTGNGTLAVETGAPGATLSVPELGLSGVPAAGPYTLPVEPWSAELPRLYDAELSAGGESVRFRIGFRTVAVEDGVIKVNGRRVLFRGVNRHEFHPETGRTLDEATMRADIELMKRHNVNAVRTSHYPPHPRFLELCDEYGLWVIDECDLETHGFHPVGWRGNPSADARWREPYLDRMARMVERDKNHASVVIWSLGNESGTGSKEPGGTDNLRAMAEWARERDPSRPLHYEGDWDSGYVDMYSRMYAGVEEVDAIGRREEKPLDDPALDEHRRGLPFVLCEYAHAMGNGPGGLSEYQELFYRHERCQGGFVWEWIDHGFSHERYGWAYGGDYGEELHDGNFVTDGLVFPDRTPSPGLVEFKKVIEPVRVTVSPESVTVTNLHDFRDLSHLSFSWAVEEEGREVASGVLDVPETGPDASVTLPLPALPETAAETWLTVRAALAAGQPWAPAGHEIAWGQCQVRSATAAPGASAGATAGESAEASAATAGSGPAKASTVAVAGTSEGASAGGELAVGPGVFDAATGRPLRIGGVPVEDVRLDLWRAPTDNDLRGWPTQVATEWRRAGLDRLHHRLLGVDRTAGELVVRSRVAAAAQDRAMLATYRWSATGDGGLALTLTTEPEGEWGFPIPRLGIRATLPASVDTVEWYGLGPGEAYSDSVQAARVGRYAMSVDDLQTPYVFPQENGHRPGVRWAELGGLRVEGLFGLTVRRWTSEDLDAARHLTDLVPREAVYVNLDLAQQGLGTASCGPGVLPRYDLPAEPATFSLTFRSAV
;
A
#
# COMPACT_ATOMS: atom_id res chain seq x y z
N MET A 1 -45.60 -3.94 -8.78
CA MET A 1 -44.81 -4.66 -9.79
C MET A 1 -43.45 -3.99 -9.78
N LEU A 2 -42.45 -4.60 -9.14
CA LEU A 2 -41.09 -4.06 -9.11
C LEU A 2 -40.61 -3.84 -10.55
N THR A 3 -39.83 -2.77 -10.75
CA THR A 3 -39.26 -2.36 -12.02
C THR A 3 -38.38 -3.47 -12.59
N ASP A 4 -38.81 -4.09 -13.69
CA ASP A 4 -38.24 -5.32 -14.29
C ASP A 4 -36.72 -5.27 -14.55
N TYR A 5 -36.14 -4.08 -14.74
CA TYR A 5 -34.70 -3.92 -15.02
C TYR A 5 -33.79 -4.00 -13.78
N LEU A 6 -34.31 -3.80 -12.57
CA LEU A 6 -33.48 -3.78 -11.35
C LEU A 6 -32.91 -5.15 -10.99
N THR A 7 -33.69 -6.19 -11.25
CA THR A 7 -33.37 -7.59 -10.95
C THR A 7 -33.14 -8.40 -12.23
N ALA A 8 -32.78 -7.73 -13.33
CA ALA A 8 -32.57 -8.36 -14.63
C ALA A 8 -31.16 -8.95 -14.75
N TYR A 9 -31.05 -10.12 -15.39
CA TYR A 9 -29.77 -10.71 -15.79
C TYR A 9 -29.21 -10.09 -17.09
N ARG A 10 -29.55 -8.83 -17.37
CA ARG A 10 -29.10 -8.08 -18.55
C ARG A 10 -28.33 -6.85 -18.08
N PRO A 11 -27.30 -6.41 -18.82
CA PRO A 11 -26.49 -5.28 -18.38
C PRO A 11 -27.11 -3.91 -18.73
N GLY A 12 -28.14 -3.87 -19.58
CA GLY A 12 -28.82 -2.64 -19.95
C GLY A 12 -29.70 -2.79 -21.18
N ASP A 13 -30.31 -1.70 -21.63
CA ASP A 13 -31.07 -1.60 -22.88
C ASP A 13 -31.01 -0.18 -23.44
N GLY A 14 -31.15 -0.03 -24.76
CA GLY A 14 -31.13 1.28 -25.44
C GLY A 14 -29.75 1.95 -25.58
N ARG A 15 -28.67 1.26 -25.18
CA ARG A 15 -27.29 1.76 -25.23
C ARG A 15 -26.65 1.56 -26.61
N ARG A 16 -25.73 2.45 -27.00
CA ARG A 16 -24.82 2.24 -28.14
C ARG A 16 -23.78 1.16 -27.80
N ALA A 17 -23.15 0.60 -28.84
CA ALA A 17 -22.03 -0.31 -28.67
C ALA A 17 -20.83 0.41 -27.99
N PRO A 18 -20.02 -0.30 -27.19
CA PRO A 18 -18.83 0.27 -26.58
C PRO A 18 -17.80 0.72 -27.63
N ARG A 19 -17.02 1.74 -27.29
CA ARG A 19 -16.00 2.37 -28.14
C ARG A 19 -14.90 3.02 -27.29
N ALA A 20 -13.81 3.40 -27.94
CA ALA A 20 -12.69 4.09 -27.30
C ALA A 20 -13.12 5.41 -26.63
N ALA A 21 -12.49 5.74 -25.51
CA ALA A 21 -12.54 7.08 -24.95
C ALA A 21 -11.62 8.00 -25.76
N PHE A 22 -12.18 9.05 -26.34
CA PHE A 22 -11.42 10.07 -27.05
C PHE A 22 -12.23 11.36 -27.17
N ASP A 23 -11.51 12.46 -27.30
CA ASP A 23 -12.06 13.75 -27.69
C ASP A 23 -11.89 13.98 -29.18
N SER A 24 -12.95 14.49 -29.82
CA SER A 24 -12.90 15.00 -31.20
C SER A 24 -13.12 16.51 -31.23
N ASP A 25 -12.88 17.13 -32.39
CA ASP A 25 -13.24 18.53 -32.64
C ASP A 25 -14.74 18.76 -32.87
N GLY A 26 -15.55 17.70 -32.75
CA GLY A 26 -17.01 17.77 -32.78
C GLY A 26 -17.58 18.62 -31.64
N ALA A 27 -18.74 19.24 -31.89
CA ALA A 27 -19.42 20.03 -30.88
C ALA A 27 -19.78 19.16 -29.66
N ARG A 28 -19.41 19.62 -28.46
CA ARG A 28 -19.73 18.95 -27.20
C ARG A 28 -20.23 19.94 -26.16
N LEU A 29 -21.02 19.44 -25.21
CA LEU A 29 -21.53 20.17 -24.07
C LEU A 29 -21.38 19.29 -22.83
N SER A 30 -20.57 19.71 -21.86
CA SER A 30 -20.61 19.09 -20.53
C SER A 30 -21.94 19.44 -19.87
N LEU A 31 -22.59 18.43 -19.29
CA LEU A 31 -23.80 18.57 -18.51
C LEU A 31 -23.50 18.52 -17.00
N ASN A 32 -22.23 18.53 -16.61
CA ASN A 32 -21.82 18.65 -15.22
C ASN A 32 -22.30 19.99 -14.63
N GLY A 33 -22.57 20.00 -13.33
CA GLY A 33 -23.06 21.17 -12.64
C GLY A 33 -24.06 20.81 -11.54
N ARG A 34 -24.95 21.73 -11.21
CA ARG A 34 -26.00 21.51 -10.20
C ARG A 34 -27.24 20.94 -10.88
N TRP A 35 -27.66 19.76 -10.46
CA TRP A 35 -28.87 19.10 -10.93
C TRP A 35 -29.92 19.12 -9.83
N ARG A 36 -31.19 19.13 -10.21
CA ARG A 36 -32.30 18.94 -9.28
C ARG A 36 -32.28 17.50 -8.81
N PHE A 37 -32.39 17.28 -7.51
CA PHE A 37 -32.19 15.98 -6.89
C PHE A 37 -33.24 15.68 -5.81
N ARG A 38 -33.67 14.43 -5.76
CA ARG A 38 -34.54 13.88 -4.71
C ARG A 38 -34.10 12.45 -4.40
N LEU A 39 -33.87 12.14 -3.13
CA LEU A 39 -33.66 10.77 -2.66
C LEU A 39 -34.98 10.16 -2.17
N SER A 40 -35.32 8.97 -2.67
CA SER A 40 -36.38 8.11 -2.15
C SER A 40 -35.76 6.93 -1.39
N PRO A 41 -36.37 6.47 -0.29
CA PRO A 41 -35.85 5.33 0.49
C PRO A 41 -36.00 3.99 -0.23
N THR A 42 -36.89 3.90 -1.22
CA THR A 42 -37.17 2.68 -1.98
C THR A 42 -37.12 2.96 -3.48
N ALA A 43 -37.12 1.89 -4.28
CA ALA A 43 -37.11 1.97 -5.74
C ALA A 43 -38.45 2.38 -6.39
N GLU A 44 -39.50 2.65 -5.60
CA GLU A 44 -40.83 3.00 -6.12
C GLU A 44 -40.85 4.37 -6.83
N GLY A 45 -41.86 4.60 -7.68
CA GLY A 45 -42.07 5.85 -8.42
C GLY A 45 -41.36 5.94 -9.77
N GLN A 46 -41.27 7.14 -10.34
CA GLN A 46 -40.46 7.49 -11.52
C GLN A 46 -40.11 8.99 -11.47
N PRO A 47 -39.00 9.46 -12.09
CA PRO A 47 -38.62 10.87 -12.04
C PRO A 47 -39.43 11.76 -13.01
N VAL A 48 -40.49 11.26 -13.66
CA VAL A 48 -41.23 11.91 -14.78
C VAL A 48 -42.30 12.91 -14.33
N ASP A 49 -42.21 13.41 -13.10
CA ASP A 49 -43.08 14.44 -12.56
C ASP A 49 -42.94 15.76 -13.35
N ALA A 50 -44.08 16.44 -13.59
CA ALA A 50 -44.12 17.68 -14.38
C ALA A 50 -43.59 18.92 -13.62
N ASP A 51 -43.50 18.86 -12.29
CA ASP A 51 -42.96 19.93 -11.44
C ASP A 51 -41.93 19.33 -10.46
N PHE A 52 -40.67 19.73 -10.63
CA PHE A 52 -39.53 19.36 -9.78
C PHE A 52 -38.86 20.60 -9.18
N SER A 53 -39.56 21.75 -9.17
CA SER A 53 -39.03 23.01 -8.63
C SER A 53 -38.78 22.96 -7.12
N SER A 54 -39.45 22.07 -6.40
CA SER A 54 -39.28 21.84 -4.97
C SER A 54 -38.13 20.87 -4.63
N TRP A 55 -37.44 20.32 -5.62
CA TRP A 55 -36.31 19.40 -5.40
C TRP A 55 -35.06 20.19 -5.01
N ASP A 56 -34.22 19.56 -4.20
CA ASP A 56 -32.92 20.10 -3.81
C ASP A 56 -31.97 20.18 -5.02
N GLU A 57 -30.79 20.76 -4.83
CA GLU A 57 -29.74 20.79 -5.85
C GLU A 57 -28.49 20.03 -5.40
N LEU A 58 -28.02 19.08 -6.22
CA LEU A 58 -26.86 18.23 -5.97
C LEU A 58 -25.82 18.44 -7.08
N PRO A 59 -24.51 18.55 -6.78
CA PRO A 59 -23.49 18.59 -7.82
C PRO A 59 -23.43 17.25 -8.57
N VAL A 60 -23.25 17.30 -9.88
CA VAL A 60 -22.97 16.16 -10.75
C VAL A 60 -21.69 16.48 -11.53
N PRO A 61 -20.64 15.65 -11.44
CA PRO A 61 -20.59 14.40 -10.70
C PRO A 61 -20.53 14.54 -9.16
N SER A 62 -21.10 13.59 -8.43
CA SER A 62 -20.86 13.38 -6.99
C SER A 62 -21.40 12.03 -6.48
N MET A 63 -20.95 11.66 -5.28
CA MET A 63 -21.57 10.61 -4.45
C MET A 63 -22.57 11.24 -3.50
N TRP A 64 -23.85 10.83 -3.54
CA TRP A 64 -24.89 11.54 -2.81
C TRP A 64 -24.74 11.42 -1.28
N GLN A 65 -24.12 10.33 -0.79
CA GLN A 65 -23.83 10.12 0.63
C GLN A 65 -22.95 11.24 1.18
N LEU A 66 -21.98 11.70 0.38
CA LEU A 66 -21.06 12.78 0.72
C LEU A 66 -21.68 14.18 0.51
N GLN A 67 -22.90 14.24 -0.01
CA GLN A 67 -23.70 15.46 -0.14
C GLN A 67 -24.82 15.55 0.93
N GLY A 68 -24.81 14.66 1.92
CA GLY A 68 -25.75 14.64 3.05
C GLY A 68 -27.00 13.79 2.84
N TYR A 69 -27.03 12.92 1.82
CA TYR A 69 -28.15 12.03 1.53
C TYR A 69 -27.82 10.57 1.93
N GLY A 70 -28.39 10.07 3.02
CA GLY A 70 -27.96 8.76 3.55
C GLY A 70 -26.55 8.83 4.14
N VAL A 71 -25.88 7.68 4.25
CA VAL A 71 -24.52 7.57 4.83
C VAL A 71 -23.65 6.60 4.01
N PRO A 72 -22.33 6.81 3.95
CA PRO A 72 -21.39 5.80 3.47
C PRO A 72 -21.51 4.49 4.26
N ALA A 73 -21.21 3.36 3.63
CA ALA A 73 -21.11 2.07 4.30
C ALA A 73 -19.87 1.32 3.81
N TYR A 74 -19.09 0.75 4.71
CA TYR A 74 -17.89 -0.03 4.34
C TYR A 74 -18.03 -1.51 4.72
N THR A 75 -17.80 -2.39 3.74
CA THR A 75 -17.57 -3.82 3.95
C THR A 75 -16.41 -4.27 3.05
N ASN A 76 -15.68 -5.29 3.49
CA ASN A 76 -14.65 -5.96 2.70
C ASN A 76 -15.30 -7.09 1.88
N VAL A 77 -15.49 -8.28 2.47
CA VAL A 77 -16.01 -9.46 1.75
C VAL A 77 -17.53 -9.57 1.80
N ASN A 78 -18.16 -9.06 2.85
CA ASN A 78 -19.57 -9.36 3.09
C ASN A 78 -20.47 -8.36 2.36
N TYR A 79 -21.37 -8.84 1.51
CA TYR A 79 -22.46 -8.01 1.01
C TYR A 79 -23.25 -7.34 2.16
N PRO A 80 -23.58 -6.05 2.05
CA PRO A 80 -24.42 -5.34 3.03
C PRO A 80 -25.92 -5.67 2.88
N PHE A 81 -26.26 -6.73 2.13
CA PHE A 81 -27.61 -7.22 1.88
C PHE A 81 -27.63 -8.76 1.74
N PRO A 82 -28.79 -9.42 1.89
CA PRO A 82 -28.90 -10.87 1.75
C PRO A 82 -28.42 -11.39 0.39
N VAL A 83 -27.68 -12.51 0.40
CA VAL A 83 -27.14 -13.12 -0.84
C VAL A 83 -28.18 -14.00 -1.53
N GLU A 84 -29.00 -13.40 -2.40
CA GLU A 84 -30.07 -14.07 -3.15
C GLU A 84 -30.23 -13.54 -4.60
N PRO A 85 -29.21 -13.67 -5.46
CA PRO A 85 -29.23 -13.10 -6.81
C PRO A 85 -30.43 -13.59 -7.65
N PRO A 86 -31.16 -12.69 -8.35
CA PRO A 86 -30.80 -11.30 -8.65
C PRO A 86 -31.57 -10.29 -7.78
N TYR A 87 -32.15 -10.72 -6.66
CA TYR A 87 -33.03 -9.89 -5.84
C TYR A 87 -32.23 -8.90 -5.00
N VAL A 88 -32.86 -7.76 -4.70
CA VAL A 88 -32.28 -6.65 -3.94
C VAL A 88 -33.19 -6.28 -2.77
N PRO A 89 -32.68 -5.58 -1.74
CA PRO A 89 -33.51 -5.12 -0.62
C PRO A 89 -34.66 -4.20 -1.06
N ASP A 90 -35.76 -4.22 -0.30
CA ASP A 90 -36.86 -3.24 -0.46
C ASP A 90 -36.41 -1.81 -0.09
N ASP A 91 -35.60 -1.70 0.98
CA ASP A 91 -34.89 -0.49 1.38
C ASP A 91 -33.72 -0.25 0.41
N ASN A 92 -34.03 0.37 -0.73
CA ASN A 92 -33.09 0.64 -1.80
C ASN A 92 -33.06 2.15 -2.11
N PRO A 93 -32.12 2.89 -1.51
CA PRO A 93 -31.95 4.31 -1.78
C PRO A 93 -31.87 4.60 -3.27
N THR A 94 -32.80 5.44 -3.73
CA THR A 94 -33.00 5.73 -5.14
C THR A 94 -32.97 7.23 -5.37
N GLY A 95 -31.94 7.69 -6.08
CA GLY A 95 -31.73 9.09 -6.43
C GLY A 95 -32.39 9.44 -7.77
N ASP A 96 -33.33 10.36 -7.75
CA ASP A 96 -33.89 10.98 -8.95
C ASP A 96 -33.16 12.29 -9.26
N TYR A 97 -32.66 12.42 -10.49
CA TYR A 97 -31.90 13.56 -10.99
C TYR A 97 -32.63 14.22 -12.16
N ARG A 98 -32.59 15.56 -12.22
CA ARG A 98 -33.24 16.37 -13.25
C ARG A 98 -32.35 17.55 -13.68
N LEU A 99 -32.14 17.72 -14.97
CA LEU A 99 -31.42 18.85 -15.55
C LEU A 99 -32.21 19.47 -16.69
N GLU A 100 -32.36 20.80 -16.67
CA GLU A 100 -32.79 21.58 -17.83
C GLU A 100 -31.57 22.16 -18.53
N PHE A 101 -31.48 22.01 -19.85
CA PHE A 101 -30.35 22.53 -20.63
C PHE A 101 -30.79 22.93 -22.04
N GLU A 102 -29.95 23.73 -22.71
CA GLU A 102 -30.09 24.05 -24.13
C GLU A 102 -29.00 23.34 -24.92
N ALA A 103 -29.38 22.68 -26.01
CA ALA A 103 -28.45 21.92 -26.82
C ALA A 103 -27.98 22.73 -28.05
N PRO A 104 -26.68 22.66 -28.42
CA PRO A 104 -26.17 23.36 -29.60
C PRO A 104 -26.45 22.63 -30.93
N PHE A 105 -27.09 21.46 -30.89
CA PHE A 105 -27.43 20.62 -32.04
C PHE A 105 -28.72 19.82 -31.79
N GLU A 106 -29.33 19.30 -32.86
CA GLU A 106 -30.64 18.62 -32.81
C GLU A 106 -30.56 17.11 -32.62
N ARG A 107 -29.39 16.50 -32.86
CA ARG A 107 -29.13 15.07 -32.67
C ARG A 107 -27.71 14.88 -32.15
N GLY A 108 -27.54 13.89 -31.28
CA GLY A 108 -26.25 13.64 -30.65
C GLY A 108 -26.22 12.34 -29.87
N VAL A 109 -25.21 12.22 -29.02
CA VAL A 109 -24.97 11.10 -28.13
C VAL A 109 -24.86 11.64 -26.71
N LEU A 110 -25.68 11.12 -25.80
CA LEU A 110 -25.56 11.38 -24.37
C LEU A 110 -24.66 10.32 -23.75
N ARG A 111 -23.57 10.75 -23.12
CA ARG A 111 -22.56 9.88 -22.52
C ARG A 111 -22.50 10.10 -21.02
N PHE A 112 -22.55 8.99 -20.28
CA PHE A 112 -22.29 8.92 -18.85
C PHE A 112 -20.98 8.16 -18.65
N GLU A 113 -19.99 8.73 -17.96
CA GLU A 113 -18.70 8.08 -17.71
C GLU A 113 -18.72 7.09 -16.53
N GLY A 114 -19.67 7.23 -15.61
CA GLY A 114 -19.80 6.35 -14.44
C GLY A 114 -21.00 6.70 -13.58
N VAL A 115 -21.84 5.70 -13.29
CA VAL A 115 -23.07 5.84 -12.50
C VAL A 115 -23.27 4.57 -11.67
N ASP A 116 -23.29 4.73 -10.35
CA ASP A 116 -23.34 3.62 -9.40
C ASP A 116 -24.76 3.44 -8.81
N SER A 117 -25.44 2.27 -8.91
CA SER A 117 -25.03 1.01 -9.58
C SER A 117 -25.87 0.62 -10.79
N CYS A 118 -27.11 1.09 -10.84
CA CYS A 118 -28.02 0.91 -11.96
C CYS A 118 -28.81 2.18 -12.21
N PHE A 119 -28.89 2.62 -13.45
CA PHE A 119 -29.62 3.83 -13.79
C PHE A 119 -30.47 3.72 -15.04
N LYS A 120 -31.53 4.53 -15.06
CA LYS A 120 -32.47 4.66 -16.16
C LYS A 120 -32.60 6.11 -16.58
N VAL A 121 -32.69 6.35 -17.89
CA VAL A 121 -32.58 7.69 -18.48
C VAL A 121 -33.81 8.03 -19.30
N TRP A 122 -34.27 9.27 -19.14
CA TRP A 122 -35.31 9.88 -19.96
C TRP A 122 -34.86 11.24 -20.50
N LEU A 123 -35.16 11.52 -21.75
CA LEU A 123 -34.99 12.84 -22.34
C LEU A 123 -36.34 13.36 -22.82
N ASN A 124 -36.70 14.56 -22.36
CA ASN A 124 -37.95 15.22 -22.74
C ASN A 124 -39.23 14.40 -22.48
N GLY A 125 -39.18 13.51 -21.49
CA GLY A 125 -40.27 12.59 -21.11
C GLY A 125 -40.24 11.24 -21.82
N GLU A 126 -39.37 11.06 -22.81
CA GLU A 126 -39.19 9.80 -23.53
C GLU A 126 -38.06 8.98 -22.91
N GLU A 127 -38.29 7.68 -22.72
CA GLU A 127 -37.29 6.76 -22.21
C GLU A 127 -36.21 6.51 -23.27
N LEU A 128 -34.94 6.67 -22.88
CA LEU A 128 -33.80 6.33 -23.74
C LEU A 128 -33.34 4.89 -23.49
N GLY A 129 -33.33 4.46 -22.24
CA GLY A 129 -32.82 3.15 -21.85
C GLY A 129 -32.30 3.13 -20.41
N TRP A 130 -31.54 2.09 -20.07
CA TRP A 130 -30.95 1.87 -18.75
C TRP A 130 -29.64 1.08 -18.84
N SER A 131 -28.86 1.11 -17.77
CA SER A 131 -27.49 0.59 -17.75
C SER A 131 -27.04 0.17 -16.35
N THR A 132 -26.14 -0.81 -16.28
CA THR A 132 -25.32 -1.19 -15.11
C THR A 132 -23.84 -1.19 -15.46
N GLY A 133 -22.96 -1.56 -14.52
CA GLY A 133 -21.51 -1.50 -14.68
C GLY A 133 -21.02 -0.12 -14.28
N SER A 134 -20.91 0.07 -12.96
CA SER A 134 -20.81 1.38 -12.32
C SER A 134 -19.64 2.21 -12.83
N ARG A 135 -18.50 1.56 -13.08
CA ARG A 135 -17.24 2.22 -13.46
C ARG A 135 -17.01 2.22 -14.98
N LEU A 136 -18.02 1.86 -15.75
CA LEU A 136 -17.97 1.74 -17.21
C LEU A 136 -18.86 2.78 -17.90
N PRO A 137 -18.44 3.36 -19.03
CA PRO A 137 -19.24 4.38 -19.71
C PRO A 137 -20.50 3.79 -20.37
N SER A 138 -21.52 4.62 -20.53
CA SER A 138 -22.77 4.31 -21.24
C SER A 138 -23.16 5.43 -22.19
N GLU A 139 -23.50 5.10 -23.43
CA GLU A 139 -23.90 6.06 -24.45
C GLU A 139 -25.30 5.79 -24.99
N PHE A 140 -26.10 6.85 -25.20
CA PHE A 140 -27.45 6.78 -25.74
C PHE A 140 -27.59 7.75 -26.92
N ASP A 141 -28.16 7.30 -28.03
CA ASP A 141 -28.52 8.20 -29.13
C ASP A 141 -29.69 9.10 -28.70
N VAL A 142 -29.58 10.41 -28.96
CA VAL A 142 -30.58 11.39 -28.53
C VAL A 142 -31.06 12.28 -29.67
N SER A 143 -32.37 12.58 -29.64
CA SER A 143 -32.99 13.63 -30.44
C SER A 143 -33.35 14.80 -29.54
N LEU A 144 -32.83 15.98 -29.85
CA LEU A 144 -32.89 17.17 -29.01
C LEU A 144 -33.87 18.18 -29.62
N ARG A 145 -34.59 18.88 -28.76
CA ARG A 145 -35.49 19.96 -29.16
C ARG A 145 -34.70 21.26 -29.29
N PRO A 146 -35.05 22.16 -30.24
CA PRO A 146 -34.55 23.52 -30.22
C PRO A 146 -34.90 24.21 -28.89
N GLY A 147 -33.91 24.86 -28.26
CA GLY A 147 -34.06 25.49 -26.95
C GLY A 147 -34.06 24.46 -25.81
N ARG A 148 -35.09 24.52 -24.96
CA ARG A 148 -35.15 23.77 -23.69
C ARG A 148 -35.29 22.25 -23.89
N ASN A 149 -34.37 21.51 -23.28
CA ASN A 149 -34.42 20.06 -23.11
C ASN A 149 -34.42 19.71 -21.61
N VAL A 150 -35.04 18.59 -21.25
CA VAL A 150 -35.08 18.10 -19.86
C VAL A 150 -34.57 16.67 -19.79
N LEU A 151 -33.43 16.48 -19.13
CA LEU A 151 -32.87 15.17 -18.82
C LEU A 151 -33.37 14.71 -17.45
N ALA A 152 -33.82 13.46 -17.36
CA ALA A 152 -34.07 12.74 -16.12
C ALA A 152 -33.15 11.54 -16.03
N VAL A 153 -32.62 11.29 -14.84
CA VAL A 153 -31.91 10.06 -14.54
C VAL A 153 -32.42 9.55 -13.20
N ARG A 154 -32.77 8.27 -13.13
CA ARG A 154 -33.04 7.58 -11.87
C ARG A 154 -31.89 6.62 -11.62
N VAL A 155 -31.29 6.70 -10.43
CA VAL A 155 -30.15 5.88 -10.01
C VAL A 155 -30.53 5.10 -8.77
N HIS A 156 -30.20 3.80 -8.75
CA HIS A 156 -30.44 2.91 -7.63
C HIS A 156 -29.12 2.48 -7.01
N GLN A 157 -29.05 2.49 -5.68
CA GLN A 157 -27.89 1.99 -4.95
C GLN A 157 -27.74 0.48 -5.14
N TRP A 158 -28.81 -0.28 -4.92
CA TRP A 158 -28.80 -1.74 -5.08
C TRP A 158 -29.46 -2.17 -6.40
N SER A 159 -28.79 -3.08 -7.11
CA SER A 159 -29.31 -3.73 -8.31
C SER A 159 -28.76 -5.15 -8.42
N ALA A 160 -29.22 -5.93 -9.39
CA ALA A 160 -28.60 -7.20 -9.73
C ALA A 160 -27.08 -7.04 -9.98
N ALA A 161 -26.64 -5.90 -10.51
CA ALA A 161 -25.23 -5.64 -10.76
C ALA A 161 -24.39 -5.44 -9.49
N SER A 162 -25.01 -5.16 -8.33
CA SER A 162 -24.30 -5.06 -7.05
C SER A 162 -23.65 -6.39 -6.64
N TYR A 163 -24.20 -7.54 -7.08
CA TYR A 163 -23.58 -8.86 -6.90
C TYR A 163 -22.31 -9.08 -7.76
N LEU A 164 -21.97 -8.13 -8.63
CA LEU A 164 -20.79 -8.14 -9.49
C LEU A 164 -19.78 -7.05 -9.09
N GLU A 165 -20.08 -6.29 -8.03
CA GLU A 165 -19.37 -5.07 -7.65
C GLU A 165 -19.13 -5.04 -6.14
N ASP A 166 -18.62 -6.16 -5.62
CA ASP A 166 -18.34 -6.40 -4.20
C ASP A 166 -16.87 -6.14 -3.85
N GLN A 167 -16.30 -5.07 -4.39
CA GLN A 167 -14.93 -4.67 -4.08
C GLN A 167 -14.79 -4.27 -2.61
N ASP A 168 -13.62 -4.56 -2.03
CA ASP A 168 -13.21 -4.05 -0.70
C ASP A 168 -13.05 -2.51 -0.72
N MET A 169 -14.17 -1.80 -0.56
CA MET A 169 -14.24 -0.34 -0.56
C MET A 169 -15.57 0.15 0.01
N TRP A 170 -15.74 1.47 0.09
CA TRP A 170 -17.01 2.09 0.46
C TRP A 170 -18.13 1.84 -0.57
N TRP A 171 -19.31 1.44 -0.11
CA TRP A 171 -20.56 1.53 -0.85
C TRP A 171 -21.03 2.98 -0.89
N LEU A 172 -20.99 3.56 -2.09
CA LEU A 172 -21.38 4.93 -2.39
C LEU A 172 -22.11 4.91 -3.72
N SER A 173 -23.06 5.82 -3.93
CA SER A 173 -23.85 5.80 -5.16
C SER A 173 -24.11 7.20 -5.69
N GLY A 174 -24.37 7.26 -6.98
CA GLY A 174 -24.62 8.51 -7.69
C GLY A 174 -24.06 8.53 -9.10
N ILE A 175 -24.29 9.64 -9.78
CA ILE A 175 -23.62 9.96 -11.05
C ILE A 175 -22.27 10.54 -10.66
N PHE A 176 -21.24 9.70 -10.58
CA PHE A 176 -19.97 10.04 -9.91
C PHE A 176 -18.83 10.39 -10.87
N ARG A 177 -19.05 10.24 -12.19
CA ARG A 177 -18.19 10.77 -13.26
C ARG A 177 -19.01 11.59 -14.27
N ASP A 178 -18.32 12.18 -15.24
CA ASP A 178 -18.88 13.16 -16.17
C ASP A 178 -20.14 12.70 -16.91
N VAL A 179 -21.01 13.67 -17.18
CA VAL A 179 -22.12 13.56 -18.13
C VAL A 179 -21.88 14.54 -19.26
N THR A 180 -21.82 14.05 -20.49
CA THR A 180 -21.49 14.87 -21.66
C THR A 180 -22.46 14.60 -22.80
N LEU A 181 -22.87 15.66 -23.48
CA LEU A 181 -23.61 15.61 -24.73
C LEU A 181 -22.66 15.87 -25.90
N LEU A 182 -22.57 14.90 -26.81
CA LEU A 182 -21.71 14.93 -27.99
C LEU A 182 -22.56 15.09 -29.24
N ALA A 183 -22.11 15.88 -30.21
CA ALA A 183 -22.66 15.83 -31.57
C ALA A 183 -22.47 14.42 -32.13
N THR A 184 -23.34 13.99 -33.06
CA THR A 184 -23.22 12.65 -33.66
C THR A 184 -21.85 12.49 -34.32
N PRO A 185 -21.00 11.56 -33.85
CA PRO A 185 -19.64 11.44 -34.36
C PRO A 185 -19.64 10.80 -35.75
N VAL A 186 -18.76 11.28 -36.64
CA VAL A 186 -18.40 10.65 -37.91
C VAL A 186 -17.39 9.54 -37.67
N VAL A 187 -16.36 9.82 -36.88
CA VAL A 187 -15.43 8.83 -36.32
C VAL A 187 -16.09 8.21 -35.09
N ASN A 188 -16.83 7.13 -35.30
CA ASN A 188 -17.50 6.46 -34.18
C ASN A 188 -16.50 5.78 -33.24
N ASP A 189 -15.52 5.06 -33.77
CA ASP A 189 -14.49 4.36 -33.00
C ASP A 189 -13.21 4.20 -33.84
N PHE A 190 -12.09 3.96 -33.16
CA PHE A 190 -10.82 3.58 -33.78
C PHE A 190 -9.94 2.76 -32.83
N PHE A 191 -9.06 1.95 -33.40
CA PHE A 191 -8.08 1.14 -32.68
C PHE A 191 -6.68 1.36 -33.25
N VAL A 192 -5.76 1.80 -32.40
CA VAL A 192 -4.35 2.01 -32.70
C VAL A 192 -3.55 0.74 -32.41
N HIS A 193 -2.85 0.25 -33.43
CA HIS A 193 -1.82 -0.80 -33.30
C HIS A 193 -0.46 -0.16 -33.55
N ALA A 194 0.40 -0.14 -32.53
CA ALA A 194 1.69 0.56 -32.55
C ALA A 194 2.81 -0.32 -31.98
N ASP A 195 3.17 -1.35 -32.74
CA ASP A 195 4.19 -2.33 -32.33
C ASP A 195 5.60 -1.74 -32.49
N TYR A 196 6.52 -2.13 -31.61
CA TYR A 196 7.94 -1.83 -31.70
C TYR A 196 8.77 -3.12 -31.92
N ASP A 197 9.63 -3.11 -32.93
CA ASP A 197 10.63 -4.16 -33.17
C ASP A 197 11.98 -3.76 -32.58
N HIS A 198 12.28 -4.32 -31.42
CA HIS A 198 13.52 -4.09 -30.68
C HIS A 198 14.81 -4.55 -31.40
N ARG A 199 14.70 -5.35 -32.47
CA ARG A 199 15.87 -5.81 -33.25
C ARG A 199 16.25 -4.82 -34.34
N THR A 200 15.27 -4.10 -34.88
CA THR A 200 15.48 -3.15 -35.99
C THR A 200 15.37 -1.69 -35.57
N GLY A 201 14.74 -1.40 -34.43
CA GLY A 201 14.43 -0.04 -33.99
C GLY A 201 13.25 0.60 -34.72
N ASN A 202 12.48 -0.19 -35.48
CA ASN A 202 11.32 0.29 -36.23
C ASN A 202 10.02 0.07 -35.46
N GLY A 203 9.10 1.01 -35.57
CA GLY A 203 7.70 0.88 -35.19
C GLY A 203 6.85 0.48 -36.39
N THR A 204 5.78 -0.29 -36.17
CA THR A 204 4.74 -0.57 -37.17
C THR A 204 3.41 -0.02 -36.68
N LEU A 205 2.85 0.93 -37.43
CA LEU A 205 1.62 1.65 -37.09
C LEU A 205 0.49 1.30 -38.04
N ALA A 206 -0.67 0.93 -37.49
CA ALA A 206 -1.94 0.83 -38.19
C ALA A 206 -3.08 1.38 -37.32
N VAL A 207 -4.07 2.04 -37.92
CA VAL A 207 -5.26 2.53 -37.22
C VAL A 207 -6.51 1.95 -37.88
N GLU A 208 -7.17 1.04 -37.18
CA GLU A 208 -8.46 0.49 -37.60
C GLU A 208 -9.57 1.50 -37.29
N THR A 209 -10.45 1.75 -38.26
CA THR A 209 -11.64 2.59 -38.03
C THR A 209 -12.73 2.26 -39.05
N GLY A 210 -13.99 2.40 -38.64
CA GLY A 210 -15.15 2.28 -39.52
C GLY A 210 -15.42 3.52 -40.37
N ALA A 211 -14.71 4.64 -40.14
CA ALA A 211 -14.96 5.91 -40.81
C ALA A 211 -14.45 5.89 -42.27
N PRO A 212 -15.32 6.03 -43.30
CA PRO A 212 -14.90 5.96 -44.69
C PRO A 212 -13.94 7.08 -45.08
N GLY A 213 -12.83 6.71 -45.72
CA GLY A 213 -11.83 7.68 -46.20
C GLY A 213 -11.02 8.35 -45.08
N ALA A 214 -10.97 7.75 -43.89
CA ALA A 214 -10.19 8.27 -42.78
C ALA A 214 -8.69 8.37 -43.13
N THR A 215 -8.09 9.49 -42.74
CA THR A 215 -6.67 9.80 -42.94
C THR A 215 -5.97 10.01 -41.60
N LEU A 216 -4.71 9.61 -41.53
CA LEU A 216 -3.85 9.71 -40.37
C LEU A 216 -2.71 10.69 -40.65
N SER A 217 -2.43 11.55 -39.67
CA SER A 217 -1.23 12.39 -39.66
C SER A 217 -0.46 12.16 -38.36
N VAL A 218 0.85 11.94 -38.49
CA VAL A 218 1.81 11.88 -37.39
C VAL A 218 3.02 12.73 -37.82
N PRO A 219 2.98 14.06 -37.58
CA PRO A 219 3.92 15.00 -38.19
C PRO A 219 5.40 14.70 -37.91
N GLU A 220 5.71 14.31 -36.68
CA GLU A 220 7.10 14.01 -36.28
C GLU A 220 7.67 12.78 -37.00
N LEU A 221 6.79 11.85 -37.38
CA LEU A 221 7.13 10.65 -38.13
C LEU A 221 7.03 10.84 -39.65
N GLY A 222 6.74 12.06 -40.12
CA GLY A 222 6.62 12.38 -41.54
C GLY A 222 5.37 11.83 -42.22
N LEU A 223 4.38 11.36 -41.45
CA LEU A 223 3.09 10.91 -41.98
C LEU A 223 2.13 12.11 -42.04
N SER A 224 1.58 12.42 -43.22
CA SER A 224 0.65 13.54 -43.41
C SER A 224 -0.49 13.13 -44.33
N GLY A 225 -1.71 13.08 -43.79
CA GLY A 225 -2.93 12.77 -44.53
C GLY A 225 -2.90 11.40 -45.24
N VAL A 226 -2.15 10.44 -44.71
CA VAL A 226 -2.03 9.09 -45.29
C VAL A 226 -3.26 8.25 -44.91
N PRO A 227 -3.62 7.18 -45.65
CA PRO A 227 -4.73 6.30 -45.25
C PRO A 227 -4.55 5.73 -43.83
N ALA A 228 -5.57 5.83 -42.97
CA ALA A 228 -5.45 5.41 -41.56
C ALA A 228 -5.08 3.92 -41.38
N ALA A 229 -5.57 3.05 -42.28
CA ALA A 229 -5.43 1.59 -42.16
C ALA A 229 -3.97 1.08 -42.16
N GLY A 230 -3.01 1.83 -42.73
CA GLY A 230 -1.61 1.41 -42.78
C GLY A 230 -1.38 0.04 -43.45
N PRO A 231 -0.36 -0.74 -43.05
CA PRO A 231 0.62 -0.45 -42.01
C PRO A 231 1.73 0.51 -42.50
N TYR A 232 2.29 1.29 -41.57
CA TYR A 232 3.47 2.13 -41.78
C TYR A 232 4.62 1.62 -40.91
N THR A 233 5.74 1.24 -41.51
CA THR A 233 6.95 0.82 -40.79
C THR A 233 8.04 1.87 -40.92
N LEU A 234 8.54 2.35 -39.79
CA LEU A 234 9.43 3.51 -39.73
C LEU A 234 10.28 3.49 -38.44
N PRO A 235 11.46 4.13 -38.42
CA PRO A 235 12.24 4.28 -37.20
C PRO A 235 11.48 5.07 -36.13
N VAL A 236 11.46 4.57 -34.89
CA VAL A 236 10.79 5.23 -33.76
C VAL A 236 11.60 5.08 -32.48
N GLU A 237 11.30 5.91 -31.49
CA GLU A 237 11.71 5.71 -30.11
C GLU A 237 10.57 4.95 -29.38
N PRO A 238 10.88 3.85 -28.67
CA PRO A 238 9.85 3.06 -27.99
C PRO A 238 9.33 3.74 -26.73
N TRP A 239 8.08 3.45 -26.39
CA TRP A 239 7.47 3.82 -25.11
C TRP A 239 7.81 2.79 -24.02
N SER A 240 8.12 3.27 -22.83
CA SER A 240 8.18 2.47 -21.59
C SER A 240 7.83 3.32 -20.37
N ALA A 241 7.59 2.69 -19.20
CA ALA A 241 7.40 3.43 -17.95
C ALA A 241 8.63 4.26 -17.52
N GLU A 242 9.82 3.95 -18.07
CA GLU A 242 11.07 4.66 -17.81
C GLU A 242 11.30 5.81 -18.79
N LEU A 243 10.86 5.64 -20.04
CA LEU A 243 11.00 6.57 -21.16
C LEU A 243 9.63 6.65 -21.89
N PRO A 244 8.68 7.46 -21.38
CA PRO A 244 7.30 7.49 -21.88
C PRO A 244 7.17 8.29 -23.18
N ARG A 245 7.80 7.81 -24.25
CA ARG A 245 7.81 8.49 -25.55
C ARG A 245 6.43 8.43 -26.22
N LEU A 246 5.82 9.61 -26.44
CA LEU A 246 4.50 9.74 -27.09
C LEU A 246 4.50 10.62 -28.34
N TYR A 247 4.03 10.09 -29.47
CA TYR A 247 3.89 10.82 -30.73
C TYR A 247 2.47 11.38 -30.89
N ASP A 248 2.33 12.69 -31.12
CA ASP A 248 1.04 13.30 -31.41
C ASP A 248 0.51 12.85 -32.78
N ALA A 249 -0.74 12.40 -32.80
CA ALA A 249 -1.41 11.90 -33.99
C ALA A 249 -2.80 12.52 -34.15
N GLU A 250 -3.23 12.64 -35.40
CA GLU A 250 -4.56 13.12 -35.76
C GLU A 250 -5.20 12.17 -36.78
N LEU A 251 -6.38 11.66 -36.46
CA LEU A 251 -7.25 10.89 -37.34
C LEU A 251 -8.37 11.80 -37.85
N SER A 252 -8.47 11.98 -39.17
CA SER A 252 -9.46 12.86 -39.80
C SER A 252 -10.36 12.12 -40.77
N ALA A 253 -11.68 12.27 -40.62
CA ALA A 253 -12.68 11.69 -41.52
C ALA A 253 -13.95 12.56 -41.61
N GLY A 254 -14.47 12.77 -42.82
CA GLY A 254 -15.75 13.47 -43.03
C GLY A 254 -15.87 14.87 -42.40
N GLY A 255 -14.75 15.55 -42.17
CA GLY A 255 -14.70 16.89 -41.55
C GLY A 255 -14.57 16.89 -40.03
N GLU A 256 -14.51 15.72 -39.39
CA GLU A 256 -14.16 15.55 -37.98
C GLU A 256 -12.69 15.12 -37.85
N SER A 257 -12.03 15.60 -36.80
CA SER A 257 -10.66 15.26 -36.43
C SER A 257 -10.59 14.82 -34.96
N VAL A 258 -9.93 13.68 -34.73
CA VAL A 258 -9.65 13.10 -33.41
C VAL A 258 -8.16 13.19 -33.14
N ARG A 259 -7.76 13.74 -32.00
CA ARG A 259 -6.35 13.82 -31.57
C ARG A 259 -6.08 12.81 -30.49
N PHE A 260 -4.96 12.11 -30.63
CA PHE A 260 -4.52 11.10 -29.69
C PHE A 260 -2.99 11.00 -29.72
N ARG A 261 -2.42 10.24 -28.80
CA ARG A 261 -0.97 10.04 -28.72
C ARG A 261 -0.63 8.57 -28.86
N ILE A 262 0.50 8.29 -29.49
CA ILE A 262 0.96 6.94 -29.81
C ILE A 262 2.24 6.66 -29.03
N GLY A 263 2.23 5.63 -28.19
CA GLY A 263 3.44 5.04 -27.62
C GLY A 263 3.75 3.71 -28.31
N PHE A 264 4.88 3.62 -29.01
CA PHE A 264 5.27 2.39 -29.71
C PHE A 264 5.83 1.37 -28.72
N ARG A 265 5.16 0.24 -28.55
CA ARG A 265 5.62 -0.83 -27.67
C ARG A 265 5.00 -2.17 -28.00
N THR A 266 5.78 -3.24 -27.86
CA THR A 266 5.30 -4.62 -28.04
C THR A 266 5.38 -5.36 -26.71
N VAL A 267 4.28 -5.99 -26.29
CA VAL A 267 4.23 -6.89 -25.12
C VAL A 267 4.16 -8.33 -25.62
N ALA A 268 4.93 -9.22 -25.01
CA ALA A 268 4.90 -10.65 -25.32
C ALA A 268 5.15 -11.49 -24.07
N VAL A 269 4.50 -12.66 -23.98
CA VAL A 269 4.86 -13.70 -23.01
C VAL A 269 5.71 -14.73 -23.73
N GLU A 270 6.99 -14.78 -23.40
CA GLU A 270 7.98 -15.64 -24.04
C GLU A 270 8.90 -16.25 -23.00
N ASP A 271 9.22 -17.54 -23.13
CA ASP A 271 10.14 -18.25 -22.23
C ASP A 271 9.73 -18.20 -20.74
N GLY A 272 8.43 -18.00 -20.47
CA GLY A 272 7.88 -17.87 -19.12
C GLY A 272 8.14 -16.53 -18.45
N VAL A 273 8.38 -15.48 -19.23
CA VAL A 273 8.45 -14.09 -18.76
C VAL A 273 7.63 -13.16 -19.68
N ILE A 274 7.02 -12.14 -19.09
CA ILE A 274 6.46 -10.96 -19.76
C ILE A 274 7.63 -10.08 -20.21
N LYS A 275 7.74 -9.87 -21.52
CA LYS A 275 8.70 -8.96 -22.13
C LYS A 275 7.98 -7.75 -22.70
N VAL A 276 8.54 -6.57 -22.51
CA VAL A 276 8.17 -5.36 -23.23
C VAL A 276 9.37 -4.93 -24.05
N ASN A 277 9.16 -4.67 -25.35
CA ASN A 277 10.23 -4.26 -26.27
C ASN A 277 11.45 -5.22 -26.24
N GLY A 278 11.16 -6.52 -26.13
CA GLY A 278 12.17 -7.59 -26.12
C GLY A 278 12.89 -7.81 -24.79
N ARG A 279 12.57 -7.08 -23.72
CA ARG A 279 13.20 -7.21 -22.40
C ARG A 279 12.20 -7.61 -21.32
N ARG A 280 12.61 -8.49 -20.41
CA ARG A 280 11.87 -8.76 -19.16
C ARG A 280 11.69 -7.44 -18.42
N VAL A 281 10.49 -7.20 -17.91
CA VAL A 281 10.20 -6.06 -17.02
C VAL A 281 10.02 -6.52 -15.57
N LEU A 282 10.37 -5.66 -14.63
CA LEU A 282 10.09 -5.85 -13.21
C LEU A 282 9.02 -4.84 -12.75
N PHE A 283 7.86 -5.34 -12.34
CA PHE A 283 6.78 -4.52 -11.80
C PHE A 283 7.07 -4.14 -10.34
N ARG A 284 7.28 -2.84 -10.12
CA ARG A 284 7.37 -2.19 -8.82
C ARG A 284 6.05 -1.46 -8.61
N GLY A 285 5.00 -2.24 -8.32
CA GLY A 285 3.62 -1.81 -8.48
C GLY A 285 2.91 -1.46 -7.19
N VAL A 286 1.77 -0.80 -7.34
CA VAL A 286 0.76 -0.58 -6.28
C VAL A 286 -0.65 -0.83 -6.84
N ASN A 287 -1.55 -1.34 -6.00
CA ASN A 287 -2.99 -1.32 -6.27
C ASN A 287 -3.52 0.08 -5.99
N ARG A 288 -4.39 0.62 -6.86
CA ARG A 288 -4.94 1.97 -6.72
C ARG A 288 -6.45 1.98 -6.96
N HIS A 289 -7.20 2.18 -5.88
CA HIS A 289 -8.60 2.60 -5.93
C HIS A 289 -8.72 4.10 -6.26
N GLU A 290 -9.90 4.51 -6.76
CA GLU A 290 -10.23 5.93 -6.89
C GLU A 290 -10.82 6.47 -5.59
N PHE A 291 -10.02 7.23 -4.82
CA PHE A 291 -10.49 7.77 -3.55
C PHE A 291 -10.05 9.21 -3.29
N HIS A 292 -10.95 9.97 -2.68
CA HIS A 292 -10.71 11.28 -2.09
C HIS A 292 -11.51 11.41 -0.78
N PRO A 293 -10.92 11.92 0.31
CA PRO A 293 -11.54 11.92 1.65
C PRO A 293 -12.75 12.85 1.79
N GLU A 294 -13.06 13.66 0.78
CA GLU A 294 -14.24 14.54 0.75
C GLU A 294 -15.23 14.22 -0.38
N THR A 295 -14.77 13.58 -1.46
CA THR A 295 -15.58 13.39 -2.68
C THR A 295 -15.71 11.92 -3.09
N GLY A 296 -15.11 11.00 -2.34
CA GLY A 296 -15.19 9.56 -2.60
C GLY A 296 -14.54 9.23 -3.94
N ARG A 297 -15.25 8.54 -4.82
CA ARG A 297 -14.74 8.18 -6.16
C ARG A 297 -14.87 9.30 -7.20
N THR A 298 -15.40 10.47 -6.85
CA THR A 298 -15.43 11.62 -7.76
C THR A 298 -14.10 12.37 -7.67
N LEU A 299 -13.13 11.95 -8.50
CA LEU A 299 -11.79 12.53 -8.54
C LEU A 299 -11.66 13.60 -9.62
N ASP A 300 -10.83 14.61 -9.33
CA ASP A 300 -10.37 15.57 -10.32
C ASP A 300 -8.99 15.18 -10.89
N GLU A 301 -8.59 15.84 -11.99
CA GLU A 301 -7.29 15.60 -12.63
C GLU A 301 -6.12 15.91 -11.69
N ALA A 302 -6.25 16.93 -10.84
CA ALA A 302 -5.20 17.33 -9.92
C ALA A 302 -4.89 16.20 -8.92
N THR A 303 -5.91 15.53 -8.40
CA THR A 303 -5.79 14.37 -7.52
C THR A 303 -5.11 13.20 -8.24
N MET A 304 -5.61 12.84 -9.43
CA MET A 304 -5.03 11.75 -10.23
C MET A 304 -3.55 11.99 -10.55
N ARG A 305 -3.19 13.24 -10.91
CA ARG A 305 -1.82 13.65 -11.17
C ARG A 305 -0.97 13.59 -9.90
N ALA A 306 -1.48 14.06 -8.76
CA ALA A 306 -0.76 14.03 -7.49
C ALA A 306 -0.38 12.61 -7.08
N ASP A 307 -1.29 11.65 -7.26
CA ASP A 307 -1.02 10.22 -7.03
C ASP A 307 0.15 9.73 -7.90
N ILE A 308 0.05 9.95 -9.22
CA ILE A 308 1.09 9.52 -10.18
C ILE A 308 2.44 10.14 -9.85
N GLU A 309 2.49 11.44 -9.58
CA GLU A 309 3.73 12.11 -9.23
C GLU A 309 4.33 11.57 -7.93
N LEU A 310 3.49 11.28 -6.93
CA LEU A 310 3.94 10.72 -5.66
C LEU A 310 4.44 9.29 -5.83
N MET A 311 3.78 8.46 -6.64
CA MET A 311 4.23 7.13 -7.04
C MET A 311 5.63 7.21 -7.68
N LYS A 312 5.82 8.06 -8.70
CA LYS A 312 7.11 8.23 -9.38
C LYS A 312 8.21 8.73 -8.44
N ARG A 313 7.89 9.65 -7.51
CA ARG A 313 8.81 10.12 -6.47
C ARG A 313 9.27 9.01 -5.51
N HIS A 314 8.50 7.92 -5.43
CA HIS A 314 8.77 6.75 -4.59
C HIS A 314 9.15 5.50 -5.41
N ASN A 315 9.73 5.71 -6.60
CA ASN A 315 10.29 4.64 -7.46
C ASN A 315 9.27 3.64 -8.03
N VAL A 316 7.97 3.85 -7.83
CA VAL A 316 6.89 3.04 -8.41
C VAL A 316 6.90 3.18 -9.93
N ASN A 317 6.77 2.06 -10.65
CA ASN A 317 6.74 2.02 -12.11
C ASN A 317 5.48 1.37 -12.68
N ALA A 318 4.59 0.84 -11.83
CA ALA A 318 3.39 0.13 -12.26
C ALA A 318 2.19 0.41 -11.35
N VAL A 319 0.99 0.29 -11.89
CA VAL A 319 -0.27 0.41 -11.15
C VAL A 319 -1.27 -0.64 -11.64
N ARG A 320 -1.99 -1.26 -10.70
CA ARG A 320 -3.18 -2.07 -10.99
C ARG A 320 -4.40 -1.25 -10.60
N THR A 321 -5.39 -1.17 -11.49
CA THR A 321 -6.60 -0.37 -11.28
C THR A 321 -7.63 -1.17 -10.46
N SER A 322 -7.30 -1.44 -9.20
CA SER A 322 -8.12 -2.28 -8.32
C SER A 322 -9.49 -1.63 -8.03
N HIS A 323 -10.63 -2.29 -8.24
CA HIS A 323 -10.84 -3.47 -9.10
C HIS A 323 -11.86 -3.14 -10.19
N TYR A 324 -11.56 -2.11 -10.94
CA TYR A 324 -12.40 -1.56 -11.99
C TYR A 324 -11.61 -0.55 -12.84
N PRO A 325 -12.09 -0.24 -14.05
CA PRO A 325 -11.40 0.69 -14.91
C PRO A 325 -11.45 2.10 -14.30
N PRO A 326 -10.33 2.83 -14.28
CA PRO A 326 -10.25 4.15 -13.65
C PRO A 326 -10.98 5.20 -14.50
N HIS A 327 -11.04 6.44 -14.04
CA HIS A 327 -11.42 7.56 -14.89
C HIS A 327 -10.48 7.60 -16.12
N PRO A 328 -10.98 7.77 -17.36
CA PRO A 328 -10.16 7.64 -18.57
C PRO A 328 -8.93 8.58 -18.57
N ARG A 329 -9.07 9.78 -18.02
CA ARG A 329 -7.96 10.73 -17.84
C ARG A 329 -6.77 10.16 -17.05
N PHE A 330 -6.98 9.21 -16.15
CA PHE A 330 -5.88 8.56 -15.42
C PHE A 330 -4.93 7.80 -16.34
N LEU A 331 -5.46 7.05 -17.32
CA LEU A 331 -4.65 6.28 -18.27
C LEU A 331 -3.86 7.19 -19.21
N GLU A 332 -4.41 8.34 -19.59
CA GLU A 332 -3.66 9.37 -20.32
C GLU A 332 -2.48 9.91 -19.52
N LEU A 333 -2.66 10.11 -18.20
CA LEU A 333 -1.57 10.52 -17.32
C LEU A 333 -0.54 9.39 -17.13
N CYS A 334 -0.96 8.13 -17.06
CA CYS A 334 -0.05 6.97 -17.05
C CYS A 334 0.79 6.88 -18.33
N ASP A 335 0.20 7.17 -19.49
CA ASP A 335 0.92 7.26 -20.76
C ASP A 335 1.97 8.38 -20.72
N GLU A 336 1.63 9.56 -20.18
CA GLU A 336 2.48 10.76 -20.09
C GLU A 336 3.65 10.61 -19.12
N TYR A 337 3.36 10.13 -17.90
CA TYR A 337 4.33 10.06 -16.80
C TYR A 337 5.10 8.73 -16.77
N GLY A 338 4.60 7.73 -17.49
CA GLY A 338 5.20 6.40 -17.59
C GLY A 338 4.90 5.52 -16.39
N LEU A 339 3.81 4.77 -16.45
CA LEU A 339 3.48 3.66 -15.55
C LEU A 339 2.99 2.47 -16.37
N TRP A 340 3.43 1.26 -16.03
CA TRP A 340 2.82 0.04 -16.53
C TRP A 340 1.45 -0.14 -15.87
N VAL A 341 0.41 -0.40 -16.66
CA VAL A 341 -0.95 -0.55 -16.14
C VAL A 341 -1.46 -1.98 -16.35
N ILE A 342 -1.93 -2.59 -15.27
CA ILE A 342 -2.91 -3.67 -15.30
C ILE A 342 -4.28 -3.00 -15.22
N ASP A 343 -4.99 -2.96 -16.34
CA ASP A 343 -6.32 -2.37 -16.41
C ASP A 343 -7.35 -3.47 -16.14
N GLU A 344 -8.15 -3.29 -15.11
CA GLU A 344 -8.96 -4.34 -14.51
C GLU A 344 -10.45 -4.11 -14.67
N CYS A 345 -11.13 -5.16 -15.14
CA CYS A 345 -12.56 -5.13 -15.38
C CYS A 345 -13.33 -4.90 -14.09
N ASP A 346 -14.43 -4.17 -14.17
CA ASP A 346 -15.33 -3.91 -13.05
C ASP A 346 -16.11 -5.17 -12.68
N LEU A 347 -15.47 -6.10 -11.97
CA LEU A 347 -16.04 -7.40 -11.61
C LEU A 347 -15.42 -7.93 -10.31
N GLU A 348 -16.26 -8.08 -9.29
CA GLU A 348 -15.92 -8.76 -8.05
C GLU A 348 -17.14 -9.43 -7.41
N THR A 349 -17.03 -10.72 -7.09
CA THR A 349 -18.11 -11.52 -6.46
C THR A 349 -17.69 -12.16 -5.13
N HIS A 350 -16.77 -11.52 -4.40
CA HIS A 350 -16.09 -12.11 -3.24
C HIS A 350 -17.08 -12.56 -2.13
N GLY A 351 -18.17 -11.86 -1.90
CA GLY A 351 -19.21 -12.23 -0.93
C GLY A 351 -19.96 -13.53 -1.22
N PHE A 352 -19.71 -14.18 -2.36
CA PHE A 352 -20.12 -15.58 -2.58
C PHE A 352 -19.18 -16.60 -1.92
N HIS A 353 -17.93 -16.24 -1.60
CA HIS A 353 -16.96 -17.11 -0.93
C HIS A 353 -17.44 -17.60 0.45
N PRO A 354 -17.95 -16.75 1.38
CA PRO A 354 -18.44 -17.21 2.68
C PRO A 354 -19.61 -18.21 2.60
N VAL A 355 -20.38 -18.18 1.52
CA VAL A 355 -21.47 -19.14 1.24
C VAL A 355 -21.04 -20.31 0.36
N GLY A 356 -19.73 -20.52 0.19
CA GLY A 356 -19.14 -21.63 -0.55
C GLY A 356 -19.37 -21.54 -2.06
N TRP A 357 -19.33 -20.33 -2.62
CA TRP A 357 -19.55 -20.00 -4.03
C TRP A 357 -20.90 -20.46 -4.61
N ARG A 358 -21.87 -20.79 -3.74
CA ARG A 358 -23.20 -21.23 -4.17
C ARG A 358 -23.93 -20.10 -4.88
N GLY A 359 -24.32 -20.32 -6.14
CA GLY A 359 -25.01 -19.31 -6.94
C GLY A 359 -24.10 -18.20 -7.45
N ASN A 360 -22.77 -18.36 -7.38
CA ASN A 360 -21.81 -17.39 -7.89
C ASN A 360 -22.08 -17.05 -9.37
N PRO A 361 -22.25 -15.77 -9.72
CA PRO A 361 -22.41 -15.31 -11.10
C PRO A 361 -21.36 -15.84 -12.08
N SER A 362 -20.11 -16.11 -11.64
CA SER A 362 -19.04 -16.63 -12.51
C SER A 362 -19.36 -18.01 -13.10
N ALA A 363 -20.21 -18.79 -12.44
CA ALA A 363 -20.59 -20.16 -12.82
C ALA A 363 -22.04 -20.29 -13.32
N ASP A 364 -22.77 -19.18 -13.52
CA ASP A 364 -24.19 -19.18 -13.89
C ASP A 364 -24.43 -18.54 -15.27
N ALA A 365 -24.98 -19.33 -16.20
CA ALA A 365 -25.22 -18.95 -17.60
C ALA A 365 -26.06 -17.69 -17.78
N ARG A 366 -26.91 -17.35 -16.80
CA ARG A 366 -27.75 -16.15 -16.85
C ARG A 366 -26.91 -14.87 -16.84
N TRP A 367 -25.73 -14.90 -16.23
CA TRP A 367 -24.82 -13.75 -16.09
C TRP A 367 -23.82 -13.59 -17.23
N ARG A 368 -23.85 -14.47 -18.25
CA ARG A 368 -22.91 -14.42 -19.38
C ARG A 368 -22.86 -13.06 -20.07
N GLU A 369 -24.03 -12.51 -20.38
CA GLU A 369 -24.14 -11.23 -21.08
C GLU A 369 -23.57 -10.08 -20.23
N PRO A 370 -23.91 -9.94 -18.93
CA PRO A 370 -23.24 -8.99 -18.03
C PRO A 370 -21.71 -9.11 -17.97
N TYR A 371 -21.15 -10.32 -17.92
CA TYR A 371 -19.69 -10.52 -17.87
C TYR A 371 -19.01 -10.05 -19.15
N LEU A 372 -19.53 -10.47 -20.31
CA LEU A 372 -19.00 -10.06 -21.61
C LEU A 372 -19.16 -8.56 -21.87
N ASP A 373 -20.28 -7.95 -21.46
CA ASP A 373 -20.51 -6.49 -21.58
C ASP A 373 -19.49 -5.69 -20.78
N ARG A 374 -19.18 -6.12 -19.54
CA ARG A 374 -18.18 -5.46 -18.69
C ARG A 374 -16.79 -5.53 -19.31
N MET A 375 -16.36 -6.72 -19.76
CA MET A 375 -15.06 -6.89 -20.43
C MET A 375 -14.98 -6.05 -21.69
N ALA A 376 -16.03 -6.07 -22.51
CA ALA A 376 -16.06 -5.33 -23.77
C ALA A 376 -16.00 -3.83 -23.56
N ARG A 377 -16.73 -3.29 -22.58
CA ARG A 377 -16.73 -1.85 -22.29
C ARG A 377 -15.39 -1.36 -21.77
N MET A 378 -14.66 -2.15 -20.97
CA MET A 378 -13.30 -1.80 -20.56
C MET A 378 -12.34 -1.83 -21.75
N VAL A 379 -12.20 -2.99 -22.40
CA VAL A 379 -11.21 -3.18 -23.48
C VAL A 379 -11.46 -2.16 -24.60
N GLU A 380 -12.70 -1.97 -25.02
CA GLU A 380 -12.99 -1.01 -26.10
C GLU A 380 -12.68 0.43 -25.70
N ARG A 381 -12.90 0.81 -24.44
CA ARG A 381 -12.63 2.17 -23.94
C ARG A 381 -11.13 2.47 -23.97
N ASP A 382 -10.31 1.51 -23.54
CA ASP A 382 -8.92 1.77 -23.14
C ASP A 382 -7.86 1.18 -24.08
N LYS A 383 -8.26 0.44 -25.12
CA LYS A 383 -7.39 -0.26 -26.08
C LYS A 383 -6.28 0.58 -26.73
N ASN A 384 -6.42 1.91 -26.75
CA ASN A 384 -5.49 2.83 -27.40
C ASN A 384 -4.36 3.35 -26.47
N HIS A 385 -4.36 2.99 -25.18
CA HIS A 385 -3.33 3.42 -24.23
C HIS A 385 -2.09 2.53 -24.27
N ALA A 386 -0.91 3.16 -24.34
CA ALA A 386 0.38 2.46 -24.34
C ALA A 386 0.71 1.91 -22.95
N SER A 387 0.28 2.62 -21.90
CA SER A 387 0.46 2.28 -20.50
C SER A 387 -0.19 0.96 -20.12
N VAL A 388 -1.37 0.66 -20.68
CA VAL A 388 -2.05 -0.62 -20.47
C VAL A 388 -1.27 -1.74 -21.15
N VAL A 389 -0.64 -2.60 -20.36
CA VAL A 389 0.16 -3.74 -20.84
C VAL A 389 -0.50 -5.08 -20.56
N ILE A 390 -1.50 -5.13 -19.67
CA ILE A 390 -2.20 -6.33 -19.23
C ILE A 390 -3.69 -5.99 -19.05
N TRP A 391 -4.57 -6.87 -19.52
CA TRP A 391 -6.00 -6.83 -19.19
C TRP A 391 -6.30 -7.79 -18.04
N SER A 392 -6.97 -7.33 -17.00
CA SER A 392 -7.46 -8.18 -15.92
C SER A 392 -8.97 -8.43 -16.02
N LEU A 393 -9.39 -9.68 -15.82
CA LEU A 393 -10.80 -10.08 -15.93
C LEU A 393 -11.66 -9.59 -14.76
N GLY A 394 -11.05 -9.19 -13.64
CA GLY A 394 -11.72 -8.83 -12.39
C GLY A 394 -10.92 -9.34 -11.18
N ASN A 395 -11.53 -9.29 -10.01
CA ASN A 395 -10.92 -9.69 -8.74
C ASN A 395 -11.81 -10.69 -7.98
N GLU A 396 -11.19 -11.58 -7.18
CA GLU A 396 -11.83 -12.46 -6.19
C GLU A 396 -13.25 -12.98 -6.54
N SER A 397 -13.44 -13.41 -7.79
CA SER A 397 -14.77 -13.80 -8.32
C SER A 397 -14.93 -15.32 -8.44
N GLY A 398 -14.08 -16.07 -7.74
CA GLY A 398 -13.99 -17.54 -7.82
C GLY A 398 -13.65 -18.04 -9.22
N THR A 399 -14.23 -19.16 -9.64
CA THR A 399 -14.11 -19.67 -11.01
C THR A 399 -15.47 -20.05 -11.57
N GLY A 400 -15.53 -20.32 -12.88
CA GLY A 400 -16.65 -21.04 -13.48
C GLY A 400 -16.85 -22.46 -12.91
N SER A 401 -17.91 -23.12 -13.34
CA SER A 401 -18.20 -24.51 -12.99
C SER A 401 -17.13 -25.45 -13.55
N LYS A 402 -16.55 -26.26 -12.68
CA LYS A 402 -15.58 -27.31 -13.05
C LYS A 402 -16.26 -28.59 -13.57
N GLU A 403 -17.59 -28.67 -13.57
CA GLU A 403 -18.32 -29.82 -14.13
C GLU A 403 -18.24 -29.84 -15.67
N PRO A 404 -18.18 -31.03 -16.32
CA PRO A 404 -18.18 -31.11 -17.77
C PRO A 404 -19.42 -30.43 -18.40
N GLY A 405 -19.19 -29.46 -19.28
CA GLY A 405 -20.27 -28.66 -19.88
C GLY A 405 -20.84 -27.57 -18.96
N GLY A 406 -20.21 -27.34 -17.79
CA GLY A 406 -20.50 -26.25 -16.88
C GLY A 406 -20.26 -24.88 -17.52
N THR A 407 -20.92 -23.84 -16.98
CA THR A 407 -20.69 -22.47 -17.42
C THR A 407 -19.45 -21.89 -16.75
N ASP A 408 -18.61 -21.23 -17.54
CA ASP A 408 -17.48 -20.44 -17.06
C ASP A 408 -17.50 -19.08 -17.75
N ASN A 409 -18.07 -18.08 -17.07
CA ASN A 409 -18.23 -16.75 -17.64
C ASN A 409 -16.89 -15.97 -17.66
N LEU A 410 -15.95 -16.28 -16.76
CA LEU A 410 -14.61 -15.69 -16.74
C LEU A 410 -13.79 -16.18 -17.94
N ARG A 411 -13.84 -17.48 -18.25
CA ARG A 411 -13.23 -18.01 -19.48
C ARG A 411 -13.83 -17.37 -20.73
N ALA A 412 -15.15 -17.15 -20.77
CA ALA A 412 -15.78 -16.48 -21.90
C ALA A 412 -15.28 -15.02 -22.08
N MET A 413 -15.05 -14.29 -20.98
CA MET A 413 -14.42 -12.96 -21.03
C MET A 413 -12.99 -13.04 -21.55
N ALA A 414 -12.20 -14.01 -21.08
CA ALA A 414 -10.83 -14.22 -21.52
C ALA A 414 -10.75 -14.53 -23.02
N GLU A 415 -11.59 -15.44 -23.51
CA GLU A 415 -11.67 -15.80 -24.92
C GLU A 415 -12.06 -14.60 -25.79
N TRP A 416 -13.07 -13.83 -25.36
CA TRP A 416 -13.49 -12.62 -26.06
C TRP A 416 -12.37 -11.57 -26.12
N ALA A 417 -11.70 -11.30 -25.00
CA ALA A 417 -10.63 -10.30 -24.93
C ALA A 417 -9.43 -10.70 -25.79
N ARG A 418 -9.08 -11.99 -25.79
CA ARG A 418 -8.00 -12.55 -26.62
C ARG A 418 -8.30 -12.45 -28.12
N GLU A 419 -9.55 -12.67 -28.52
CA GLU A 419 -9.98 -12.47 -29.91
C GLU A 419 -9.95 -10.98 -30.28
N ARG A 420 -10.39 -10.10 -29.37
CA ARG A 420 -10.52 -8.67 -29.62
C ARG A 420 -9.18 -7.93 -29.67
N ASP A 421 -8.27 -8.26 -28.77
CA ASP A 421 -6.97 -7.62 -28.60
C ASP A 421 -5.90 -8.64 -28.17
N PRO A 422 -5.24 -9.30 -29.13
CA PRO A 422 -4.16 -10.23 -28.82
C PRO A 422 -2.83 -9.54 -28.43
N SER A 423 -2.77 -8.20 -28.42
CA SER A 423 -1.53 -7.46 -28.15
C SER A 423 -1.17 -7.37 -26.67
N ARG A 424 -2.07 -7.80 -25.77
CA ARG A 424 -1.92 -7.71 -24.32
C ARG A 424 -2.23 -9.06 -23.65
N PRO A 425 -1.37 -9.58 -22.77
CA PRO A 425 -1.66 -10.76 -21.96
C PRO A 425 -2.85 -10.55 -21.01
N LEU A 426 -3.49 -11.66 -20.66
CA LEU A 426 -4.63 -11.71 -19.74
C LEU A 426 -4.20 -12.08 -18.31
N HIS A 427 -4.78 -11.38 -17.33
CA HIS A 427 -4.62 -11.59 -15.90
C HIS A 427 -5.96 -11.97 -15.25
N TYR A 428 -5.93 -12.92 -14.31
CA TYR A 428 -6.98 -13.14 -13.33
C TYR A 428 -6.42 -14.01 -12.21
N GLU A 429 -6.47 -13.54 -10.96
CA GLU A 429 -5.90 -14.26 -9.82
C GLU A 429 -6.74 -15.49 -9.47
N GLY A 430 -8.07 -15.38 -9.45
CA GLY A 430 -8.95 -16.44 -8.93
C GLY A 430 -8.90 -17.79 -9.66
N ASP A 431 -8.23 -17.88 -10.82
CA ASP A 431 -7.94 -19.14 -11.51
C ASP A 431 -6.49 -19.60 -11.25
N TRP A 432 -6.27 -20.25 -10.10
CA TRP A 432 -4.95 -20.77 -9.71
C TRP A 432 -4.43 -21.90 -10.60
N ASP A 433 -5.31 -22.49 -11.44
CA ASP A 433 -4.93 -23.44 -12.48
C ASP A 433 -4.32 -22.72 -13.70
N SER A 434 -4.64 -21.43 -13.86
CA SER A 434 -4.23 -20.56 -14.96
C SER A 434 -4.61 -21.12 -16.34
N GLY A 435 -5.81 -21.71 -16.46
CA GLY A 435 -6.25 -22.43 -17.65
C GLY A 435 -6.73 -21.56 -18.81
N TYR A 436 -6.94 -20.26 -18.58
CA TYR A 436 -7.41 -19.31 -19.62
C TYR A 436 -6.72 -17.93 -19.58
N VAL A 437 -5.69 -17.77 -18.75
CA VAL A 437 -4.89 -16.54 -18.58
C VAL A 437 -3.45 -16.74 -19.05
N ASP A 438 -2.68 -15.66 -19.19
CA ASP A 438 -1.33 -15.68 -19.75
C ASP A 438 -0.22 -15.48 -18.69
N MET A 439 -0.60 -15.48 -17.41
CA MET A 439 0.31 -15.41 -16.28
C MET A 439 -0.27 -16.15 -15.07
N TYR A 440 0.62 -16.70 -14.25
CA TYR A 440 0.24 -17.19 -12.93
C TYR A 440 0.24 -16.01 -11.97
N SER A 441 -0.93 -15.63 -11.49
CA SER A 441 -1.09 -14.58 -10.48
C SER A 441 -1.49 -15.17 -9.15
N ARG A 442 -0.99 -14.57 -8.07
CA ARG A 442 -1.41 -14.84 -6.70
C ARG A 442 -1.52 -13.53 -5.95
N MET A 443 -2.34 -13.52 -4.90
CA MET A 443 -2.29 -12.51 -3.86
C MET A 443 -1.74 -13.10 -2.56
N TYR A 444 -0.91 -12.33 -1.86
CA TYR A 444 -0.40 -12.60 -0.50
C TYR A 444 0.35 -13.94 -0.30
N ALA A 445 0.85 -14.57 -1.37
CA ALA A 445 1.65 -15.79 -1.28
C ALA A 445 2.91 -15.54 -0.43
N GLY A 446 3.20 -16.44 0.52
CA GLY A 446 4.36 -16.31 1.41
C GLY A 446 5.70 -16.40 0.70
N VAL A 447 6.77 -15.91 1.33
CA VAL A 447 8.13 -15.87 0.76
C VAL A 447 8.60 -17.26 0.32
N GLU A 448 8.33 -18.30 1.11
CA GLU A 448 8.67 -19.68 0.76
C GLU A 448 7.91 -20.19 -0.46
N GLU A 449 6.63 -19.82 -0.59
CA GLU A 449 5.81 -20.17 -1.74
C GLU A 449 6.31 -19.46 -3.00
N VAL A 450 6.58 -18.16 -2.93
CA VAL A 450 7.11 -17.37 -4.06
C VAL A 450 8.48 -17.89 -4.50
N ASP A 451 9.34 -18.27 -3.56
CA ASP A 451 10.64 -18.86 -3.85
C ASP A 451 10.52 -20.23 -4.54
N ALA A 452 9.56 -21.07 -4.11
CA ALA A 452 9.24 -22.32 -4.80
C ALA A 452 8.67 -22.08 -6.21
N ILE A 453 7.80 -21.09 -6.40
CA ILE A 453 7.29 -20.68 -7.71
C ILE A 453 8.44 -20.22 -8.61
N GLY A 454 9.36 -19.41 -8.09
CA GLY A 454 10.54 -18.96 -8.81
C GLY A 454 11.41 -20.10 -9.34
N ARG A 455 11.57 -21.16 -8.54
CA ARG A 455 12.25 -22.41 -8.95
C ARG A 455 11.42 -23.35 -9.83
N ARG A 456 10.13 -23.06 -10.04
CA ARG A 456 9.17 -23.97 -10.67
C ARG A 456 9.00 -25.27 -9.88
N GLU A 457 9.08 -25.19 -8.55
CA GLU A 457 8.94 -26.27 -7.57
C GLU A 457 7.67 -26.10 -6.70
N GLU A 458 6.78 -25.17 -7.06
CA GLU A 458 5.48 -24.99 -6.39
C GLU A 458 4.66 -26.28 -6.41
N LYS A 459 3.71 -26.41 -5.48
CA LYS A 459 2.84 -27.59 -5.40
C LYS A 459 2.19 -27.89 -6.76
N PRO A 460 2.31 -29.13 -7.29
CA PRO A 460 1.76 -29.46 -8.58
C PRO A 460 0.22 -29.46 -8.59
N LEU A 461 -0.35 -29.15 -9.75
CA LEU A 461 -1.78 -29.35 -10.02
C LEU A 461 -2.09 -30.83 -10.26
N ASP A 462 -3.34 -31.20 -10.06
CA ASP A 462 -3.82 -32.57 -10.28
C ASP A 462 -3.84 -32.93 -11.79
N ASP A 463 -4.07 -31.94 -12.67
CA ASP A 463 -3.98 -32.11 -14.13
C ASP A 463 -2.54 -31.79 -14.60
N PRO A 464 -1.79 -32.79 -15.12
CA PRO A 464 -0.42 -32.58 -15.55
C PRO A 464 -0.26 -31.58 -16.71
N ALA A 465 -1.25 -31.44 -17.59
CA ALA A 465 -1.17 -30.51 -18.72
C ALA A 465 -1.36 -29.07 -18.25
N LEU A 466 -2.26 -28.84 -17.29
CA LEU A 466 -2.40 -27.53 -16.64
C LEU A 466 -1.18 -27.21 -15.77
N ASP A 467 -0.61 -28.20 -15.06
CA ASP A 467 0.62 -28.00 -14.28
C ASP A 467 1.79 -27.58 -15.17
N GLU A 468 2.01 -28.29 -16.29
CA GLU A 468 3.05 -27.94 -17.27
C GLU A 468 2.81 -26.54 -17.86
N HIS A 469 1.57 -26.22 -18.23
CA HIS A 469 1.20 -24.90 -18.74
C HIS A 469 1.51 -23.80 -17.72
N ARG A 470 0.94 -23.89 -16.50
CA ARG A 470 1.11 -22.91 -15.43
C ARG A 470 2.57 -22.74 -15.03
N ARG A 471 3.34 -23.85 -14.93
CA ARG A 471 4.78 -23.80 -14.67
C ARG A 471 5.52 -23.06 -15.77
N GLY A 472 5.03 -23.08 -17.01
CA GLY A 472 5.55 -22.33 -18.16
C GLY A 472 5.22 -20.84 -18.16
N LEU A 473 4.28 -20.36 -17.33
CA LEU A 473 3.85 -18.97 -17.29
C LEU A 473 4.76 -18.07 -16.42
N PRO A 474 4.81 -16.75 -16.71
CA PRO A 474 5.33 -15.75 -15.79
C PRO A 474 4.54 -15.72 -14.48
N PHE A 475 5.18 -15.23 -13.42
CA PHE A 475 4.55 -15.05 -12.11
C PHE A 475 4.57 -13.60 -11.66
N VAL A 476 3.41 -13.12 -11.19
CA VAL A 476 3.22 -11.77 -10.64
C VAL A 476 2.38 -11.87 -9.36
N LEU A 477 2.74 -11.10 -8.32
CA LEU A 477 1.85 -10.88 -7.19
C LEU A 477 0.92 -9.70 -7.50
N CYS A 478 -0.35 -9.97 -7.84
CA CYS A 478 -1.31 -8.88 -8.07
C CYS A 478 -1.62 -8.10 -6.79
N GLU A 479 -1.40 -8.71 -5.62
CA GLU A 479 -1.42 -8.08 -4.31
C GLU A 479 -0.37 -8.74 -3.42
N TYR A 480 0.43 -7.93 -2.72
CA TYR A 480 1.34 -8.41 -1.68
C TYR A 480 1.62 -7.31 -0.68
N ALA A 481 2.34 -7.67 0.39
CA ALA A 481 2.84 -6.73 1.38
C ALA A 481 1.75 -5.75 1.88
N HIS A 482 0.66 -6.30 2.42
CA HIS A 482 -0.49 -5.52 2.89
C HIS A 482 -0.06 -4.39 3.83
N ALA A 483 -0.34 -3.15 3.45
CA ALA A 483 0.25 -1.93 3.99
C ALA A 483 -0.54 -1.32 5.15
N MET A 484 -1.50 -2.06 5.70
CA MET A 484 -2.35 -1.61 6.79
C MET A 484 -1.61 -1.31 8.08
N GLY A 485 -1.81 -0.08 8.56
CA GLY A 485 -1.26 0.40 9.82
C GLY A 485 0.27 0.43 9.82
N ASN A 486 0.88 -0.04 10.91
CA ASN A 486 2.33 -0.11 11.00
C ASN A 486 2.88 -1.34 10.25
N GLY A 487 3.39 -1.09 9.04
CA GLY A 487 3.88 -2.06 8.09
C GLY A 487 4.08 -1.42 6.71
N PRO A 488 4.30 -2.23 5.66
CA PRO A 488 4.47 -3.68 5.69
C PRO A 488 5.91 -4.10 6.06
N GLY A 489 6.04 -5.16 6.85
CA GLY A 489 7.32 -5.86 7.05
C GLY A 489 7.63 -6.84 5.90
N GLY A 490 8.89 -7.22 5.71
CA GLY A 490 9.25 -8.31 4.80
C GLY A 490 9.39 -7.93 3.32
N LEU A 491 9.32 -6.64 2.97
CA LEU A 491 9.44 -6.15 1.59
C LEU A 491 10.75 -6.57 0.91
N SER A 492 11.86 -6.54 1.67
CA SER A 492 13.21 -6.84 1.15
C SER A 492 13.33 -8.28 0.64
N GLU A 493 12.59 -9.19 1.26
CA GLU A 493 12.60 -10.62 0.96
C GLU A 493 11.97 -10.91 -0.39
N TYR A 494 10.79 -10.35 -0.62
CA TYR A 494 10.12 -10.42 -1.90
C TYR A 494 10.99 -9.80 -2.99
N GLN A 495 11.56 -8.62 -2.72
CA GLN A 495 12.39 -7.93 -3.70
C GLN A 495 13.63 -8.73 -4.09
N GLU A 496 14.29 -9.39 -3.13
CA GLU A 496 15.41 -10.29 -3.40
C GLU A 496 14.98 -11.50 -4.25
N LEU A 497 13.81 -12.09 -3.99
CA LEU A 497 13.27 -13.16 -4.83
C LEU A 497 12.96 -12.69 -6.25
N PHE A 498 12.44 -11.49 -6.43
CA PHE A 498 12.16 -10.90 -7.75
C PHE A 498 13.44 -10.64 -8.57
N TYR A 499 14.56 -10.38 -7.91
CA TYR A 499 15.86 -10.28 -8.58
C TYR A 499 16.50 -11.65 -8.85
N ARG A 500 16.30 -12.61 -7.94
CA ARG A 500 16.87 -13.95 -8.04
C ARG A 500 16.20 -14.80 -9.11
N HIS A 501 14.88 -14.69 -9.24
CA HIS A 501 14.06 -15.57 -10.09
C HIS A 501 13.44 -14.78 -11.23
N GLU A 502 13.93 -15.00 -12.46
CA GLU A 502 13.43 -14.28 -13.65
C GLU A 502 11.91 -14.40 -13.84
N ARG A 503 11.33 -15.56 -13.50
CA ARG A 503 9.89 -15.87 -13.58
C ARG A 503 9.06 -14.97 -12.67
N CYS A 504 9.61 -14.55 -11.53
CA CYS A 504 8.92 -13.68 -10.57
C CYS A 504 9.14 -12.21 -10.98
N GLN A 505 8.16 -11.60 -11.63
CA GLN A 505 8.28 -10.27 -12.23
C GLN A 505 7.78 -9.14 -11.34
N GLY A 506 7.88 -9.31 -10.04
CA GLY A 506 7.50 -8.31 -9.07
C GLY A 506 6.08 -8.47 -8.57
N GLY A 507 5.54 -7.37 -8.06
CA GLY A 507 4.21 -7.36 -7.47
C GLY A 507 3.65 -5.96 -7.27
N PHE A 508 2.41 -5.92 -6.83
CA PHE A 508 1.65 -4.70 -6.57
C PHE A 508 1.27 -4.66 -5.10
N VAL A 509 1.79 -3.67 -4.36
CA VAL A 509 1.47 -3.51 -2.94
C VAL A 509 -0.03 -3.26 -2.77
N TRP A 510 -0.65 -3.90 -1.77
CA TRP A 510 -2.00 -3.58 -1.32
C TRP A 510 -1.96 -2.64 -0.11
N GLU A 511 -2.43 -1.40 -0.18
CA GLU A 511 -2.75 -0.65 -1.41
C GLU A 511 -2.15 0.76 -1.40
N TRP A 512 -2.53 1.61 -2.37
CA TRP A 512 -1.97 2.94 -2.50
C TRP A 512 -2.36 3.85 -1.33
N ILE A 513 -3.65 3.97 -1.01
CA ILE A 513 -4.19 5.04 -0.16
C ILE A 513 -5.21 4.52 0.86
N ASP A 514 -5.13 5.02 2.09
CA ASP A 514 -6.16 4.84 3.10
C ASP A 514 -7.47 5.52 2.68
N HIS A 515 -8.57 4.79 2.72
CA HIS A 515 -9.91 5.31 2.40
C HIS A 515 -10.62 5.94 3.61
N GLY A 516 -9.91 6.71 4.44
CA GLY A 516 -10.51 7.42 5.57
C GLY A 516 -11.26 8.69 5.14
N PHE A 517 -12.56 8.81 5.45
CA PHE A 517 -13.33 10.02 5.14
C PHE A 517 -13.09 11.13 6.17
N SER A 518 -12.98 12.39 5.75
CA SER A 518 -12.88 13.51 6.69
C SER A 518 -14.15 13.59 7.56
N HIS A 519 -13.98 13.62 8.87
CA HIS A 519 -15.09 13.59 9.82
C HIS A 519 -14.82 14.45 11.06
N GLU A 520 -15.77 15.32 11.42
CA GLU A 520 -15.60 16.29 12.54
C GLU A 520 -15.26 15.62 13.87
N ARG A 521 -15.89 14.48 14.17
CA ARG A 521 -15.69 13.78 15.45
C ARG A 521 -14.41 12.95 15.50
N TYR A 522 -14.02 12.33 14.39
CA TYR A 522 -13.03 11.26 14.35
C TYR A 522 -11.71 11.69 13.69
N GLY A 523 -11.70 12.84 13.02
CA GLY A 523 -10.66 13.19 12.06
C GLY A 523 -10.86 12.42 10.76
N TRP A 524 -10.54 11.11 10.79
CA TRP A 524 -10.75 10.18 9.68
C TRP A 524 -11.71 9.07 10.09
N ALA A 525 -12.87 8.99 9.45
CA ALA A 525 -13.85 7.93 9.67
C ALA A 525 -13.55 6.71 8.80
N TYR A 526 -13.72 5.52 9.36
CA TYR A 526 -13.67 4.21 8.69
C TYR A 526 -14.97 3.42 8.97
N GLY A 527 -15.06 2.16 8.53
CA GLY A 527 -16.32 1.39 8.65
C GLY A 527 -16.82 1.25 10.09
N GLY A 528 -18.13 1.44 10.25
CA GLY A 528 -18.82 1.44 11.54
C GLY A 528 -18.99 2.82 12.15
N ASP A 529 -18.19 3.82 11.74
CA ASP A 529 -18.32 5.19 12.23
C ASP A 529 -19.58 5.90 11.72
N TYR A 530 -20.19 5.38 10.64
CA TYR A 530 -21.44 5.88 10.06
C TYR A 530 -22.68 5.11 10.55
N GLY A 531 -22.50 4.13 11.44
CA GLY A 531 -23.60 3.38 12.05
C GLY A 531 -24.08 2.19 11.23
N GLU A 532 -23.23 1.65 10.35
CA GLU A 532 -23.51 0.43 9.60
C GLU A 532 -23.86 -0.74 10.52
N GLU A 533 -24.83 -1.59 10.12
CA GLU A 533 -25.15 -2.82 10.86
C GLU A 533 -24.03 -3.86 10.75
N LEU A 534 -23.40 -3.94 9.58
CA LEU A 534 -22.28 -4.82 9.25
C LEU A 534 -21.18 -3.98 8.61
N HIS A 535 -19.95 -4.13 9.11
CA HIS A 535 -18.78 -3.44 8.59
C HIS A 535 -17.49 -4.19 8.93
N ASP A 536 -16.40 -3.85 8.22
CA ASP A 536 -15.07 -4.47 8.42
C ASP A 536 -14.05 -3.54 9.12
N GLY A 537 -14.56 -2.41 9.64
CA GLY A 537 -13.81 -1.52 10.52
C GLY A 537 -12.78 -0.70 9.75
N ASN A 538 -11.57 -0.62 10.29
CA ASN A 538 -10.45 0.11 9.67
C ASN A 538 -9.74 -0.67 8.56
N PHE A 539 -10.27 -1.80 8.07
CA PHE A 539 -9.69 -2.50 6.92
C PHE A 539 -9.59 -1.62 5.68
N VAL A 540 -10.49 -0.65 5.51
CA VAL A 540 -10.43 0.32 4.42
C VAL A 540 -9.28 1.35 4.55
N THR A 541 -8.54 1.35 5.66
CA THR A 541 -7.36 2.21 5.87
C THR A 541 -6.11 1.36 5.91
N ASP A 542 -5.76 0.86 4.73
CA ASP A 542 -4.73 -0.14 4.44
C ASP A 542 -3.69 0.30 3.39
N GLY A 543 -3.49 1.61 3.26
CA GLY A 543 -2.68 2.23 2.23
C GLY A 543 -1.24 2.58 2.61
N LEU A 544 -0.39 2.69 1.59
CA LEU A 544 0.94 3.28 1.67
C LEU A 544 0.92 4.81 1.91
N VAL A 545 -0.20 5.48 1.65
CA VAL A 545 -0.40 6.89 1.98
C VAL A 545 -1.66 7.09 2.82
N PHE A 546 -1.61 8.03 3.75
CA PHE A 546 -2.76 8.44 4.55
C PHE A 546 -3.85 9.09 3.68
N PRO A 547 -5.08 9.32 4.19
CA PRO A 547 -6.18 9.85 3.37
C PRO A 547 -5.90 11.20 2.70
N ASP A 548 -4.97 11.98 3.24
CA ASP A 548 -4.52 13.27 2.72
C ASP A 548 -3.30 13.17 1.77
N ARG A 549 -2.89 11.96 1.40
CA ARG A 549 -1.72 11.61 0.57
C ARG A 549 -0.37 11.91 1.25
N THR A 550 -0.36 12.08 2.57
CA THR A 550 0.89 12.08 3.32
C THR A 550 1.52 10.67 3.25
N PRO A 551 2.79 10.53 2.83
CA PRO A 551 3.48 9.24 2.81
C PRO A 551 3.54 8.58 4.18
N SER A 552 3.15 7.31 4.27
CA SER A 552 3.38 6.51 5.48
C SER A 552 4.86 6.06 5.54
N PRO A 553 5.35 5.62 6.72
CA PRO A 553 6.65 4.97 6.81
C PRO A 553 6.80 3.78 5.85
N GLY A 554 5.71 3.05 5.60
CA GLY A 554 5.67 1.94 4.64
C GLY A 554 6.02 2.37 3.21
N LEU A 555 5.55 3.53 2.75
CA LEU A 555 5.91 4.05 1.42
C LEU A 555 7.39 4.47 1.34
N VAL A 556 7.92 5.03 2.42
CA VAL A 556 9.33 5.42 2.51
C VAL A 556 10.24 4.18 2.48
N GLU A 557 9.87 3.12 3.21
CA GLU A 557 10.53 1.82 3.15
C GLU A 557 10.44 1.21 1.74
N PHE A 558 9.23 1.18 1.16
CA PHE A 558 9.00 0.63 -0.16
C PHE A 558 9.86 1.32 -1.22
N LYS A 559 9.91 2.66 -1.23
CA LYS A 559 10.78 3.45 -2.12
C LYS A 559 12.22 2.96 -2.11
N LYS A 560 12.76 2.71 -0.91
CA LYS A 560 14.14 2.28 -0.74
C LYS A 560 14.33 0.83 -1.19
N VAL A 561 13.41 -0.06 -0.84
CA VAL A 561 13.47 -1.48 -1.23
C VAL A 561 13.46 -1.63 -2.76
N ILE A 562 12.62 -0.87 -3.46
CA ILE A 562 12.46 -0.98 -4.92
C ILE A 562 13.40 -0.08 -5.74
N GLU A 563 14.37 0.59 -5.11
CA GLU A 563 15.21 1.58 -5.79
C GLU A 563 15.80 1.03 -7.10
N PRO A 564 15.67 1.76 -8.24
CA PRO A 564 16.09 1.25 -9.54
C PRO A 564 17.61 1.39 -9.75
N VAL A 565 18.34 1.86 -8.75
CA VAL A 565 19.79 1.97 -8.73
C VAL A 565 20.27 1.45 -7.40
N ARG A 566 21.05 0.37 -7.40
CA ARG A 566 21.64 -0.15 -6.17
C ARG A 566 23.00 0.48 -5.95
N VAL A 567 23.17 1.14 -4.80
CA VAL A 567 24.43 1.75 -4.38
C VAL A 567 24.98 0.98 -3.19
N THR A 568 26.00 0.15 -3.43
CA THR A 568 26.69 -0.61 -2.38
C THR A 568 27.98 0.11 -2.02
N VAL A 569 28.09 0.56 -0.76
CA VAL A 569 29.28 1.24 -0.23
C VAL A 569 30.02 0.26 0.68
N SER A 570 31.34 0.13 0.51
CA SER A 570 32.23 -0.60 1.43
C SER A 570 33.38 0.31 1.90
N PRO A 571 34.19 -0.12 2.88
CA PRO A 571 35.41 0.60 3.26
C PRO A 571 36.50 0.66 2.18
N GLU A 572 36.32 -0.01 1.04
CA GLU A 572 37.28 -0.08 -0.06
C GLU A 572 36.77 0.53 -1.37
N SER A 573 35.47 0.45 -1.65
CA SER A 573 34.89 0.90 -2.92
C SER A 573 33.41 1.27 -2.83
N VAL A 574 32.92 1.91 -3.90
CA VAL A 574 31.49 2.11 -4.17
C VAL A 574 31.13 1.32 -5.42
N THR A 575 30.14 0.44 -5.35
CA THR A 575 29.55 -0.21 -6.52
C THR A 575 28.18 0.38 -6.82
N VAL A 576 27.99 0.83 -8.05
CA VAL A 576 26.70 1.32 -8.57
C VAL A 576 26.21 0.33 -9.61
N THR A 577 25.01 -0.21 -9.39
CA THR A 577 24.34 -1.13 -10.31
C THR A 577 23.07 -0.48 -10.84
N ASN A 578 22.93 -0.44 -12.17
CA ASN A 578 21.71 0.01 -12.83
C ASN A 578 20.69 -1.14 -12.89
N LEU A 579 19.55 -0.97 -12.23
CA LEU A 579 18.43 -1.92 -12.20
C LEU A 579 17.21 -1.40 -12.99
N HIS A 580 17.42 -0.43 -13.87
CA HIS A 580 16.45 -0.04 -14.90
C HIS A 580 16.37 -1.06 -16.02
N ASP A 581 15.19 -1.21 -16.60
CA ASP A 581 14.91 -2.14 -17.69
C ASP A 581 15.30 -1.56 -19.06
N PHE A 582 15.34 -0.22 -19.23
CA PHE A 582 15.54 0.42 -20.53
C PHE A 582 16.54 1.58 -20.52
N ARG A 583 16.54 2.43 -19.48
CA ARG A 583 17.35 3.65 -19.45
C ARG A 583 18.72 3.48 -18.78
N ASP A 584 19.69 4.28 -19.19
CA ASP A 584 20.98 4.42 -18.50
C ASP A 584 20.89 5.38 -17.29
N LEU A 585 22.03 5.54 -16.59
CA LEU A 585 22.15 6.39 -15.41
C LEU A 585 22.51 7.87 -15.71
N SER A 586 22.55 8.32 -16.97
CA SER A 586 22.94 9.69 -17.34
C SER A 586 21.98 10.77 -16.81
N HIS A 587 20.76 10.37 -16.45
CA HIS A 587 19.76 11.24 -15.86
C HIS A 587 19.98 11.51 -14.35
N LEU A 588 20.98 10.89 -13.75
CA LEU A 588 21.30 10.99 -12.33
C LEU A 588 22.65 11.68 -12.12
N SER A 589 22.73 12.42 -11.01
CA SER A 589 23.97 12.91 -10.42
C SER A 589 24.24 12.15 -9.13
N PHE A 590 25.50 11.78 -8.90
CA PHE A 590 25.91 11.05 -7.71
C PHE A 590 26.75 11.93 -6.79
N SER A 591 26.40 11.95 -5.51
CA SER A 591 27.12 12.70 -4.48
C SER A 591 27.49 11.81 -3.31
N TRP A 592 28.55 12.13 -2.60
CA TRP A 592 28.95 11.46 -1.37
C TRP A 592 29.10 12.46 -0.22
N ALA A 593 28.85 12.00 1.00
CA ALA A 593 29.05 12.75 2.23
C ALA A 593 29.66 11.83 3.30
N VAL A 594 30.64 12.35 4.05
CA VAL A 594 31.26 11.70 5.20
C VAL A 594 30.79 12.42 6.45
N GLU A 595 30.21 11.66 7.38
CA GLU A 595 29.60 12.19 8.59
C GLU A 595 30.25 11.56 9.83
N GLU A 596 30.83 12.37 10.70
CA GLU A 596 31.37 11.96 12.00
C GLU A 596 30.33 12.26 13.10
N GLU A 597 29.82 11.22 13.75
CA GLU A 597 28.66 11.32 14.67
C GLU A 597 27.48 12.11 14.07
N GLY A 598 27.24 11.92 12.76
CA GLY A 598 26.18 12.58 12.01
C GLY A 598 26.45 14.05 11.68
N ARG A 599 27.67 14.57 11.92
CA ARG A 599 28.10 15.88 11.43
C ARG A 599 28.91 15.72 10.16
N GLU A 600 28.48 16.36 9.08
CA GLU A 600 29.23 16.34 7.81
C GLU A 600 30.64 16.95 8.00
N VAL A 601 31.66 16.19 7.65
CA VAL A 601 33.09 16.60 7.69
C VAL A 601 33.70 16.73 6.30
N ALA A 602 33.12 16.06 5.30
CA ALA A 602 33.49 16.20 3.89
C ALA A 602 32.33 15.75 3.00
N SER A 603 32.23 16.32 1.81
CA SER A 603 31.29 15.91 0.78
C SER A 603 31.84 16.19 -0.61
N GLY A 604 31.24 15.58 -1.63
CA GLY A 604 31.66 15.76 -3.02
C GLY A 604 30.78 15.06 -4.02
N VAL A 605 31.20 15.12 -5.29
CA VAL A 605 30.57 14.42 -6.40
C VAL A 605 31.28 13.08 -6.60
N LEU A 606 30.53 12.05 -6.96
CA LEU A 606 31.06 10.77 -7.42
C LEU A 606 30.87 10.68 -8.94
N ASP A 607 31.96 10.69 -9.69
CA ASP A 607 31.89 10.58 -11.15
C ASP A 607 31.57 9.13 -11.55
N VAL A 608 30.29 8.85 -11.76
CA VAL A 608 29.80 7.55 -12.26
C VAL A 608 29.79 7.60 -13.79
N PRO A 609 30.54 6.71 -14.49
CA PRO A 609 30.52 6.67 -15.95
C PRO A 609 29.14 6.21 -16.46
N GLU A 610 28.90 6.45 -17.75
CA GLU A 610 27.69 5.96 -18.42
C GLU A 610 27.52 4.45 -18.19
N THR A 611 26.41 4.11 -17.53
CA THR A 611 26.13 2.74 -17.08
C THR A 611 24.76 2.36 -17.61
N GLY A 612 24.75 1.49 -18.63
CA GLY A 612 23.53 1.01 -19.26
C GLY A 612 22.69 0.12 -18.33
N PRO A 613 21.46 -0.22 -18.73
CA PRO A 613 20.60 -1.17 -18.02
C PRO A 613 21.32 -2.47 -17.64
N ASP A 614 21.05 -3.02 -16.45
CA ASP A 614 21.65 -4.23 -15.88
C ASP A 614 23.19 -4.20 -15.69
N ALA A 615 23.86 -3.08 -16.00
CA ALA A 615 25.30 -2.94 -15.84
C ALA A 615 25.68 -2.47 -14.43
N SER A 616 26.91 -2.80 -14.02
CA SER A 616 27.50 -2.36 -12.74
C SER A 616 28.87 -1.74 -12.95
N VAL A 617 29.20 -0.74 -12.13
CA VAL A 617 30.52 -0.14 -12.08
C VAL A 617 31.02 -0.06 -10.64
N THR A 618 32.28 -0.41 -10.42
CA THR A 618 32.95 -0.28 -9.13
C THR A 618 33.97 0.86 -9.19
N LEU A 619 33.84 1.82 -8.29
CA LEU A 619 34.66 3.03 -8.19
C LEU A 619 35.46 2.99 -6.89
N PRO A 620 36.71 3.50 -6.88
CA PRO A 620 37.46 3.66 -5.65
C PRO A 620 36.77 4.66 -4.72
N LEU A 621 37.01 4.53 -3.41
CA LEU A 621 36.56 5.55 -2.47
C LEU A 621 37.19 6.92 -2.77
N PRO A 622 36.46 8.03 -2.53
CA PRO A 622 37.08 9.35 -2.49
C PRO A 622 38.12 9.41 -1.36
N ALA A 623 39.04 10.37 -1.45
CA ALA A 623 39.99 10.61 -0.36
C ALA A 623 39.25 11.12 0.89
N LEU A 624 39.14 10.26 1.91
CA LEU A 624 38.38 10.55 3.13
C LEU A 624 39.26 11.33 4.14
N PRO A 625 38.71 12.30 4.88
CA PRO A 625 39.42 12.97 5.96
C PRO A 625 39.70 12.03 7.13
N GLU A 626 40.72 12.33 7.94
CA GLU A 626 40.90 11.65 9.22
C GLU A 626 39.79 12.05 10.20
N THR A 627 39.19 11.05 10.83
CA THR A 627 38.15 11.21 11.86
C THR A 627 38.55 10.50 13.15
N ALA A 628 38.00 10.97 14.27
CA ALA A 628 38.24 10.46 15.61
C ALA A 628 37.12 9.54 16.11
N ALA A 629 35.87 9.79 15.72
CA ALA A 629 34.67 9.09 16.21
C ALA A 629 34.03 8.19 15.14
N GLU A 630 32.86 7.61 15.46
CA GLU A 630 32.11 6.79 14.50
C GLU A 630 31.80 7.60 13.24
N THR A 631 32.21 7.07 12.08
CA THR A 631 32.14 7.78 10.81
C THR A 631 31.45 6.94 9.76
N TRP A 632 30.52 7.57 9.04
CA TRP A 632 29.74 6.96 7.96
C TRP A 632 29.99 7.68 6.65
N LEU A 633 30.08 6.91 5.56
CA LEU A 633 30.08 7.40 4.19
C LEU A 633 28.72 7.10 3.58
N THR A 634 28.03 8.15 3.12
CA THR A 634 26.76 8.06 2.41
C THR A 634 26.97 8.44 0.95
N VAL A 635 26.50 7.62 0.01
CA VAL A 635 26.46 7.94 -1.43
C VAL A 635 25.01 8.02 -1.86
N ARG A 636 24.64 9.08 -2.58
CA ARG A 636 23.27 9.36 -3.05
C ARG A 636 23.25 9.48 -4.56
N ALA A 637 22.21 8.92 -5.19
CA ALA A 637 21.87 9.12 -6.58
C ALA A 637 20.59 9.96 -6.65
N ALA A 638 20.68 11.14 -7.27
CA ALA A 638 19.58 12.09 -7.37
C ALA A 638 19.39 12.56 -8.81
N LEU A 639 18.19 13.03 -9.16
CA LEU A 639 17.92 13.57 -10.49
C LEU A 639 18.87 14.73 -10.83
N ALA A 640 19.60 14.59 -11.95
CA ALA A 640 20.50 15.64 -12.42
C ALA A 640 19.75 16.86 -12.97
N ALA A 641 18.52 16.66 -13.45
CA ALA A 641 17.62 17.70 -13.96
C ALA A 641 16.17 17.39 -13.56
N GLY A 642 15.31 18.42 -13.54
CA GLY A 642 13.90 18.26 -13.21
C GLY A 642 13.18 17.34 -14.20
N GLN A 643 12.26 16.55 -13.69
CA GLN A 643 11.34 15.69 -14.43
C GLN A 643 9.90 16.19 -14.21
N PRO A 644 8.92 15.80 -15.06
CA PRO A 644 7.52 16.21 -14.87
C PRO A 644 6.93 15.89 -13.49
N TRP A 645 7.50 14.92 -12.76
CA TRP A 645 7.02 14.44 -11.46
C TRP A 645 7.89 14.82 -10.26
N ALA A 646 9.11 15.36 -10.48
CA ALA A 646 10.01 15.75 -9.41
C ALA A 646 11.05 16.81 -9.83
N PRO A 647 11.45 17.71 -8.92
CA PRO A 647 12.52 18.67 -9.19
C PRO A 647 13.89 17.99 -9.32
N ALA A 648 14.86 18.72 -9.90
CA ALA A 648 16.27 18.33 -9.84
C ALA A 648 16.72 18.18 -8.38
N GLY A 649 17.60 17.21 -8.10
CA GLY A 649 18.05 16.89 -6.75
C GLY A 649 17.14 15.96 -5.97
N HIS A 650 16.01 15.52 -6.52
CA HIS A 650 15.19 14.46 -5.91
C HIS A 650 16.00 13.14 -5.80
N GLU A 651 16.12 12.61 -4.58
CA GLU A 651 16.87 11.38 -4.29
C GLU A 651 16.11 10.15 -4.78
N ILE A 652 16.74 9.35 -5.64
CA ILE A 652 16.23 8.11 -6.22
C ILE A 652 16.71 6.90 -5.41
N ALA A 653 18.00 6.91 -5.05
CA ALA A 653 18.66 5.81 -4.36
C ALA A 653 19.78 6.34 -3.48
N TRP A 654 20.19 5.54 -2.49
CA TRP A 654 21.36 5.84 -1.67
C TRP A 654 21.98 4.57 -1.08
N GLY A 655 23.26 4.63 -0.70
CA GLY A 655 23.96 3.58 0.02
C GLY A 655 24.79 4.17 1.15
N GLN A 656 24.97 3.42 2.24
CA GLN A 656 25.74 3.90 3.40
C GLN A 656 26.63 2.79 3.97
N CYS A 657 27.82 3.16 4.43
CA CYS A 657 28.74 2.24 5.09
C CYS A 657 29.48 2.93 6.25
N GLN A 658 29.71 2.18 7.32
CA GLN A 658 30.58 2.63 8.42
C GLN A 658 32.04 2.50 7.99
N VAL A 659 32.73 3.63 7.82
CA VAL A 659 34.14 3.66 7.43
C VAL A 659 35.09 3.69 8.64
N ARG A 660 34.56 4.07 9.81
CA ARG A 660 35.28 4.00 11.09
C ARG A 660 34.29 3.67 12.21
N SER A 661 34.59 2.62 12.98
CA SER A 661 33.85 2.30 14.19
C SER A 661 34.28 3.19 15.37
N ALA A 662 33.38 3.47 16.31
CA ALA A 662 33.77 4.09 17.57
C ALA A 662 34.79 3.20 18.31
N THR A 663 35.84 3.79 18.89
CA THR A 663 36.68 3.07 19.85
C THR A 663 35.81 2.66 21.04
N ALA A 664 35.63 1.35 21.24
CA ALA A 664 34.86 0.82 22.35
C ALA A 664 35.33 1.42 23.68
N ALA A 665 34.41 2.01 24.45
CA ALA A 665 34.68 2.30 25.85
C ALA A 665 35.03 0.97 26.55
N PRO A 666 36.07 0.93 27.41
CA PRO A 666 36.47 -0.31 28.07
C PRO A 666 35.36 -0.77 29.02
N GLY A 667 34.59 -1.79 28.61
CA GLY A 667 33.54 -2.40 29.45
C GLY A 667 32.45 -3.21 28.73
N ALA A 668 32.25 -3.07 27.43
CA ALA A 668 31.20 -3.81 26.71
C ALA A 668 31.77 -5.04 25.98
N SER A 669 31.66 -6.24 26.57
CA SER A 669 31.84 -7.49 25.82
C SER A 669 30.50 -7.92 25.22
N ALA A 670 30.37 -7.84 23.90
CA ALA A 670 29.30 -8.48 23.14
C ALA A 670 29.57 -9.99 23.08
N GLY A 671 28.69 -10.78 23.68
CA GLY A 671 28.65 -12.23 23.50
C GLY A 671 27.42 -12.61 22.69
N ALA A 672 27.52 -12.51 21.36
CA ALA A 672 26.58 -13.13 20.44
C ALA A 672 27.38 -14.05 19.53
N THR A 673 27.49 -15.32 19.89
CA THR A 673 27.95 -16.37 18.97
C THR A 673 26.72 -17.03 18.37
N ALA A 674 26.50 -16.78 17.07
CA ALA A 674 25.68 -17.62 16.21
C ALA A 674 26.26 -19.05 16.21
N GLY A 675 25.46 -20.02 16.64
CA GLY A 675 25.82 -21.42 16.59
C GLY A 675 25.53 -21.99 15.21
N GLU A 676 26.58 -22.37 14.49
CA GLU A 676 26.50 -23.21 13.31
C GLU A 676 25.86 -24.57 13.64
N SER A 677 24.93 -24.98 12.78
CA SER A 677 24.23 -26.25 12.78
C SER A 677 25.18 -27.44 12.56
N ALA A 678 25.11 -28.43 13.44
CA ALA A 678 25.62 -29.78 13.18
C ALA A 678 24.52 -30.82 13.49
N GLU A 679 24.21 -31.62 12.49
CA GLU A 679 23.28 -32.76 12.52
C GLU A 679 23.73 -33.83 13.54
N ALA A 680 22.76 -34.47 14.22
CA ALA A 680 22.70 -35.93 14.39
C ALA A 680 21.44 -36.42 15.13
N SER A 681 20.65 -37.24 14.42
CA SER A 681 20.09 -38.54 14.82
C SER A 681 19.25 -38.67 16.11
N ALA A 682 17.98 -39.03 15.90
CA ALA A 682 17.05 -39.56 16.88
C ALA A 682 17.47 -40.91 17.50
N ALA A 683 17.20 -41.07 18.81
CA ALA A 683 16.81 -42.34 19.43
C ALA A 683 16.07 -42.10 20.75
N THR A 684 14.97 -42.82 20.92
CA THR A 684 13.98 -42.82 22.01
C THR A 684 14.49 -43.33 23.37
N ALA A 685 13.99 -42.72 24.46
CA ALA A 685 13.20 -43.33 25.56
C ALA A 685 13.60 -42.88 26.99
N GLY A 686 12.60 -42.51 27.79
CA GLY A 686 12.49 -42.99 29.18
C GLY A 686 12.68 -42.03 30.37
N SER A 687 11.58 -41.39 30.80
CA SER A 687 11.11 -41.24 32.20
C SER A 687 11.94 -40.54 33.30
N GLY A 688 11.30 -39.55 33.95
CA GLY A 688 11.38 -39.29 35.41
C GLY A 688 11.66 -37.83 35.80
N PRO A 689 10.82 -37.18 36.63
CA PRO A 689 11.01 -35.79 37.02
C PRO A 689 12.00 -35.67 38.19
N ALA A 690 13.06 -34.87 38.03
CA ALA A 690 13.99 -34.51 39.09
C ALA A 690 13.63 -33.14 39.68
N LYS A 691 13.52 -33.13 41.01
CA LYS A 691 13.07 -32.02 41.87
C LYS A 691 13.93 -30.76 41.72
N ALA A 692 13.24 -29.61 41.77
CA ALA A 692 13.81 -28.29 41.99
C ALA A 692 14.69 -28.26 43.25
N SER A 693 15.97 -27.88 43.07
CA SER A 693 16.88 -27.55 44.15
C SER A 693 16.78 -26.05 44.42
N THR A 694 16.21 -25.72 45.58
CA THR A 694 16.17 -24.36 46.13
C THR A 694 17.58 -23.92 46.51
N VAL A 695 18.12 -22.92 45.81
CA VAL A 695 19.31 -22.19 46.25
C VAL A 695 18.86 -21.14 47.27
N ALA A 696 19.17 -21.40 48.54
CA ALA A 696 18.98 -20.44 49.62
C ALA A 696 20.05 -19.34 49.52
N VAL A 697 19.63 -18.09 49.28
CA VAL A 697 20.48 -16.90 49.45
C VAL A 697 20.32 -16.41 50.88
N ALA A 698 21.33 -16.66 51.71
CA ALA A 698 21.48 -16.04 53.02
C ALA A 698 22.08 -14.63 52.83
N GLY A 699 21.24 -13.60 52.90
CA GLY A 699 21.63 -12.20 53.00
C GLY A 699 21.07 -11.61 54.29
N THR A 700 21.96 -11.14 55.17
CA THR A 700 21.63 -10.48 56.43
C THR A 700 20.94 -9.13 56.16
N SER A 701 19.69 -8.99 56.58
CA SER A 701 18.95 -7.73 56.56
C SER A 701 19.36 -6.85 57.75
N GLU A 702 20.14 -5.80 57.53
CA GLU A 702 20.08 -4.61 58.39
C GLU A 702 18.85 -3.80 57.98
N GLY A 703 17.99 -3.46 58.95
CA GLY A 703 16.69 -2.86 58.72
C GLY A 703 16.78 -1.47 58.09
N ALA A 704 16.19 -1.33 56.90
CA ALA A 704 15.99 -0.04 56.24
C ALA A 704 14.88 0.75 56.94
N SER A 705 15.20 1.97 57.39
CA SER A 705 14.22 2.97 57.79
C SER A 705 13.38 3.42 56.58
N ALA A 706 12.07 3.56 56.77
CA ALA A 706 11.18 4.12 55.77
C ALA A 706 11.53 5.60 55.48
N GLY A 707 11.80 5.95 54.21
CA GLY A 707 11.85 7.33 53.70
C GLY A 707 13.23 7.96 53.42
N GLY A 708 14.26 7.18 53.06
CA GLY A 708 15.58 7.73 52.69
C GLY A 708 15.82 7.82 51.19
N GLU A 709 16.70 8.73 50.75
CA GLU A 709 17.29 8.73 49.40
C GLU A 709 18.64 8.00 49.42
N LEU A 710 19.01 7.34 48.31
CA LEU A 710 20.32 6.76 48.06
C LEU A 710 20.95 7.40 46.84
N ALA A 711 22.20 7.82 46.95
CA ALA A 711 22.99 8.24 45.81
C ALA A 711 23.89 7.11 45.29
N VAL A 712 23.93 6.93 43.97
CA VAL A 712 24.95 6.16 43.25
C VAL A 712 25.43 7.02 42.09
N GLY A 713 26.65 7.56 42.18
CA GLY A 713 27.14 8.52 41.19
C GLY A 713 26.17 9.72 41.03
N PRO A 714 25.75 10.08 39.80
CA PRO A 714 24.78 11.14 39.55
C PRO A 714 23.31 10.69 39.69
N GLY A 715 23.05 9.44 40.09
CA GLY A 715 21.71 8.90 40.32
C GLY A 715 21.26 9.01 41.76
N VAL A 716 20.00 9.40 41.98
CA VAL A 716 19.32 9.42 43.28
C VAL A 716 18.13 8.46 43.23
N PHE A 717 18.03 7.56 44.19
CA PHE A 717 17.07 6.46 44.23
C PHE A 717 16.33 6.43 45.58
N ASP A 718 15.08 5.98 45.57
CA ASP A 718 14.34 5.70 46.80
C ASP A 718 14.98 4.53 47.56
N ALA A 719 15.18 4.70 48.86
CA ALA A 719 15.96 3.75 49.64
C ALA A 719 15.30 2.38 49.84
N ALA A 720 13.97 2.37 49.88
CA ALA A 720 13.19 1.18 50.16
C ALA A 720 12.91 0.35 48.91
N THR A 721 12.75 1.03 47.77
CA THR A 721 12.31 0.41 46.52
C THR A 721 13.42 0.29 45.47
N GLY A 722 14.47 1.12 45.58
CA GLY A 722 15.51 1.23 44.56
C GLY A 722 15.05 1.91 43.27
N ARG A 723 13.85 2.50 43.25
CA ARG A 723 13.30 3.27 42.13
C ARG A 723 14.11 4.56 41.94
N PRO A 724 14.51 4.93 40.71
CA PRO A 724 15.16 6.23 40.49
C PRO A 724 14.19 7.37 40.78
N LEU A 725 14.71 8.43 41.37
CA LEU A 725 14.01 9.71 41.63
C LEU A 725 14.60 10.81 40.76
N ARG A 726 15.92 10.78 40.55
CA ARG A 726 16.65 11.69 39.67
C ARG A 726 17.83 10.98 39.02
N ILE A 727 18.13 11.33 37.78
CA ILE A 727 19.35 10.91 37.08
C ILE A 727 19.98 12.15 36.46
N GLY A 728 21.23 12.46 36.84
CA GLY A 728 21.92 13.64 36.32
C GLY A 728 21.20 14.96 36.64
N GLY A 729 20.46 15.01 37.75
CA GLY A 729 19.63 16.16 38.17
C GLY A 729 18.22 16.20 37.59
N VAL A 730 17.96 15.47 36.50
CA VAL A 730 16.65 15.38 35.84
C VAL A 730 15.72 14.50 36.68
N PRO A 731 14.51 14.97 37.06
CA PRO A 731 13.51 14.13 37.69
C PRO A 731 13.15 12.96 36.79
N VAL A 732 13.19 11.75 37.34
CA VAL A 732 12.74 10.54 36.64
C VAL A 732 11.73 9.90 37.57
N GLU A 733 10.49 9.77 37.11
CA GLU A 733 9.47 9.19 37.97
C GLU A 733 9.68 7.69 38.05
N ASP A 734 9.76 6.96 36.94
CA ASP A 734 9.87 5.50 36.94
C ASP A 734 10.89 5.04 35.90
N VAL A 735 11.50 3.88 36.14
CA VAL A 735 12.30 3.12 35.16
C VAL A 735 12.03 1.64 35.42
N ARG A 736 11.36 0.98 34.49
CA ARG A 736 10.96 -0.41 34.66
C ARG A 736 10.99 -1.17 33.35
N LEU A 737 11.20 -2.47 33.42
CA LEU A 737 11.05 -3.41 32.30
C LEU A 737 9.67 -3.20 31.65
N ASP A 738 9.64 -3.15 30.33
CA ASP A 738 8.42 -3.10 29.56
C ASP A 738 8.47 -4.19 28.49
N LEU A 739 7.38 -4.95 28.39
CA LEU A 739 7.21 -6.02 27.40
C LEU A 739 6.00 -5.76 26.49
N TRP A 740 5.28 -4.65 26.69
CA TRP A 740 4.06 -4.34 25.95
C TRP A 740 4.25 -3.25 24.91
N ARG A 741 3.62 -3.46 23.76
CA ARG A 741 3.40 -2.44 22.72
C ARG A 741 1.90 -2.40 22.41
N ALA A 742 1.39 -1.26 22.00
CA ALA A 742 0.01 -1.19 21.51
C ALA A 742 -0.09 -2.03 20.22
N PRO A 743 -0.93 -3.08 20.15
CA PRO A 743 -0.96 -3.97 18.99
C PRO A 743 -1.17 -3.22 17.68
N THR A 744 -0.33 -3.54 16.68
CA THR A 744 -0.54 -3.10 15.30
C THR A 744 -1.72 -3.81 14.67
N ASP A 745 -2.21 -3.34 13.52
CA ASP A 745 -3.24 -4.05 12.76
C ASP A 745 -2.81 -5.49 12.41
N ASN A 746 -1.53 -5.66 12.08
CA ASN A 746 -0.91 -6.97 11.86
C ASN A 746 -0.97 -7.84 13.12
N ASP A 747 -0.67 -7.28 14.30
CA ASP A 747 -0.74 -8.02 15.56
C ASP A 747 -2.18 -8.46 15.93
N LEU A 748 -3.18 -7.62 15.58
CA LEU A 748 -4.58 -7.80 15.95
C LEU A 748 -5.31 -8.86 15.12
N ARG A 749 -5.06 -8.92 13.81
CA ARG A 749 -5.91 -9.68 12.87
C ARG A 749 -5.32 -11.04 12.49
N GLY A 750 -4.00 -11.11 12.33
CA GLY A 750 -3.18 -12.31 12.37
C GLY A 750 -3.54 -13.44 11.42
N TRP A 751 -2.87 -13.52 10.26
CA TRP A 751 -2.88 -14.68 9.37
C TRP A 751 -1.57 -15.49 9.55
N PRO A 752 -1.60 -16.75 10.05
CA PRO A 752 -2.75 -17.54 10.53
C PRO A 752 -3.09 -17.34 12.02
N THR A 753 -2.30 -16.56 12.78
CA THR A 753 -2.43 -16.43 14.24
C THR A 753 -2.43 -14.98 14.71
N GLN A 754 -3.43 -14.60 15.51
CA GLN A 754 -3.54 -13.31 16.19
C GLN A 754 -2.61 -13.23 17.40
N VAL A 755 -1.38 -12.75 17.20
CA VAL A 755 -0.37 -12.69 18.26
C VAL A 755 -0.81 -11.78 19.42
N ALA A 756 -1.56 -10.70 19.16
CA ALA A 756 -2.10 -9.83 20.21
C ALA A 756 -3.05 -10.55 21.15
N THR A 757 -3.82 -11.54 20.66
CA THR A 757 -4.69 -12.37 21.51
C THR A 757 -3.86 -13.20 22.48
N GLU A 758 -2.74 -13.78 22.04
CA GLU A 758 -1.82 -14.50 22.90
C GLU A 758 -1.15 -13.59 23.93
N TRP A 759 -0.76 -12.38 23.54
CA TRP A 759 -0.20 -11.39 24.46
C TRP A 759 -1.19 -10.97 25.56
N ARG A 760 -2.46 -10.70 25.20
CA ARG A 760 -3.51 -10.37 26.17
C ARG A 760 -3.86 -11.56 27.07
N ARG A 761 -3.87 -12.78 26.52
CA ARG A 761 -4.00 -14.03 27.32
C ARG A 761 -2.86 -14.17 28.31
N ALA A 762 -1.64 -13.84 27.91
CA ALA A 762 -0.46 -13.78 28.76
C ALA A 762 -0.44 -12.57 29.72
N GLY A 763 -1.34 -11.60 29.54
CA GLY A 763 -1.47 -10.41 30.37
C GLY A 763 -0.31 -9.42 30.23
N LEU A 764 0.37 -9.40 29.09
CA LEU A 764 1.52 -8.48 28.87
C LEU A 764 1.11 -7.00 28.95
N ASP A 765 -0.14 -6.68 28.66
CA ASP A 765 -0.78 -5.36 28.79
C ASP A 765 -0.94 -4.87 30.24
N ARG A 766 -0.76 -5.75 31.24
CA ARG A 766 -1.10 -5.50 32.65
C ARG A 766 -0.07 -6.09 33.62
N LEU A 767 1.20 -5.91 33.30
CA LEU A 767 2.32 -6.42 34.10
C LEU A 767 2.41 -5.72 35.45
N HIS A 768 2.68 -6.50 36.49
CA HIS A 768 2.99 -6.03 37.83
C HIS A 768 4.46 -6.28 38.16
N HIS A 769 5.11 -5.29 38.75
CA HIS A 769 6.49 -5.37 39.18
C HIS A 769 6.54 -5.63 40.68
N ARG A 770 6.93 -6.85 41.08
CA ARG A 770 7.12 -7.21 42.48
C ARG A 770 8.60 -7.17 42.86
N LEU A 771 8.94 -6.27 43.78
CA LEU A 771 10.29 -6.18 44.33
C LEU A 771 10.67 -7.49 45.05
N LEU A 772 11.82 -8.06 44.69
CA LEU A 772 12.43 -9.20 45.36
C LEU A 772 13.50 -8.77 46.37
N GLY A 773 14.24 -7.70 46.05
CA GLY A 773 15.25 -7.16 46.95
C GLY A 773 15.99 -5.98 46.37
N VAL A 774 16.60 -5.20 47.27
CA VAL A 774 17.48 -4.08 46.98
C VAL A 774 18.79 -4.32 47.72
N ASP A 775 19.87 -4.63 47.01
CA ASP A 775 21.21 -4.77 47.58
C ASP A 775 22.04 -3.53 47.28
N ARG A 776 22.88 -3.14 48.24
CA ARG A 776 23.73 -1.95 48.16
C ARG A 776 25.16 -2.27 48.52
N THR A 777 26.08 -1.76 47.72
CA THR A 777 27.50 -1.68 48.07
C THR A 777 27.98 -0.23 47.95
N ALA A 778 29.25 0.04 48.26
CA ALA A 778 29.79 1.41 48.28
C ALA A 778 29.78 2.14 46.91
N GLY A 779 29.44 1.46 45.80
CA GLY A 779 29.39 2.07 44.47
C GLY A 779 28.37 1.44 43.51
N GLU A 780 27.48 0.58 44.02
CA GLU A 780 26.53 -0.18 43.21
C GLU A 780 25.19 -0.33 43.95
N LEU A 781 24.11 -0.25 43.19
CA LEU A 781 22.75 -0.56 43.62
C LEU A 781 22.19 -1.66 42.72
N VAL A 782 21.79 -2.78 43.32
CA VAL A 782 21.17 -3.90 42.61
C VAL A 782 19.72 -4.04 43.05
N VAL A 783 18.80 -3.86 42.11
CA VAL A 783 17.35 -4.02 42.33
C VAL A 783 16.90 -5.26 41.58
N ARG A 784 16.29 -6.22 42.28
CA ARG A 784 15.72 -7.42 41.66
C ARG A 784 14.21 -7.37 41.74
N SER A 785 13.56 -7.61 40.61
CA SER A 785 12.10 -7.64 40.49
C SER A 785 11.65 -8.89 39.76
N ARG A 786 10.48 -9.41 40.15
CA ARG A 786 9.73 -10.40 39.36
C ARG A 786 8.58 -9.68 38.69
N VAL A 787 8.57 -9.67 37.36
CA VAL A 787 7.57 -8.98 36.54
C VAL A 787 6.59 -10.01 35.98
N ALA A 788 5.33 -9.93 36.38
CA ALA A 788 4.31 -10.90 36.00
C ALA A 788 2.92 -10.27 35.96
N ALA A 789 2.04 -10.78 35.12
CA ALA A 789 0.65 -10.38 35.10
C ALA A 789 -0.18 -11.10 36.18
N ALA A 790 -1.27 -10.49 36.63
CA ALA A 790 -2.20 -11.16 37.54
C ALA A 790 -2.82 -12.41 36.87
N ALA A 791 -3.00 -13.48 37.65
CA ALA A 791 -3.50 -14.79 37.20
C ALA A 791 -2.59 -15.55 36.21
N GLN A 792 -1.30 -15.21 36.14
CA GLN A 792 -0.30 -15.92 35.34
C GLN A 792 0.80 -16.50 36.24
N ASP A 793 1.35 -17.65 35.86
CA ASP A 793 2.49 -18.29 36.54
C ASP A 793 3.85 -17.95 35.89
N ARG A 794 3.85 -17.60 34.60
CA ARG A 794 5.00 -17.03 33.87
C ARG A 794 5.41 -15.65 34.40
N ALA A 795 6.70 -15.34 34.29
CA ALA A 795 7.25 -14.05 34.68
C ALA A 795 8.55 -13.74 33.93
N MET A 796 8.96 -12.49 33.98
CA MET A 796 10.32 -12.06 33.65
C MET A 796 11.00 -11.62 34.94
N LEU A 797 12.05 -12.33 35.35
CA LEU A 797 12.95 -11.83 36.39
C LEU A 797 13.79 -10.72 35.80
N ALA A 798 13.85 -9.58 36.49
CA ALA A 798 14.59 -8.41 36.06
C ALA A 798 15.57 -7.99 37.16
N THR A 799 16.86 -7.95 36.83
CA THR A 799 17.92 -7.44 37.71
C THR A 799 18.46 -6.14 37.13
N TYR A 800 18.20 -5.03 37.79
CA TYR A 800 18.71 -3.70 37.46
C TYR A 800 19.96 -3.46 38.30
N ARG A 801 21.10 -3.33 37.65
CA ARG A 801 22.37 -3.00 38.28
C ARG A 801 22.76 -1.58 37.91
N TRP A 802 22.77 -0.71 38.90
CA TRP A 802 23.17 0.68 38.77
C TRP A 802 24.56 0.88 39.36
N SER A 803 25.46 1.51 38.61
CA SER A 803 26.82 1.81 39.07
C SER A 803 27.30 3.16 38.54
N ALA A 804 28.10 3.87 39.35
CA ALA A 804 28.75 5.09 38.89
C ALA A 804 29.85 4.73 37.88
N THR A 805 29.93 5.46 36.77
CA THR A 805 31.04 5.33 35.82
C THR A 805 32.21 6.23 36.26
N GLY A 806 33.45 5.86 35.91
CA GLY A 806 34.65 6.58 36.33
C GLY A 806 34.75 8.03 35.81
N ASP A 807 33.92 8.38 34.83
CA ASP A 807 33.82 9.68 34.18
C ASP A 807 32.56 10.48 34.58
N GLY A 808 31.87 10.07 35.64
CA GLY A 808 30.77 10.84 36.23
C GLY A 808 29.37 10.56 35.66
N GLY A 809 29.20 9.51 34.86
CA GLY A 809 27.91 8.98 34.44
C GLY A 809 27.34 7.91 35.38
N LEU A 810 26.18 7.37 35.02
CA LEU A 810 25.48 6.30 35.72
C LEU A 810 25.18 5.17 34.73
N ALA A 811 25.79 4.01 34.92
CA ALA A 811 25.50 2.83 34.12
C ALA A 811 24.29 2.07 34.70
N LEU A 812 23.42 1.58 33.81
CA LEU A 812 22.40 0.58 34.09
C LEU A 812 22.74 -0.67 33.27
N THR A 813 22.91 -1.81 33.93
CA THR A 813 22.85 -3.12 33.30
C THR A 813 21.57 -3.81 33.77
N LEU A 814 20.66 -4.07 32.83
CA LEU A 814 19.46 -4.88 33.02
C LEU A 814 19.76 -6.31 32.55
N THR A 815 19.59 -7.29 33.42
CA THR A 815 19.54 -8.70 33.04
C THR A 815 18.12 -9.22 33.21
N THR A 816 17.60 -9.89 32.20
CA THR A 816 16.26 -10.51 32.21
C THR A 816 16.36 -12.02 32.09
N GLU A 817 15.55 -12.75 32.85
CA GLU A 817 15.44 -14.21 32.78
C GLU A 817 13.97 -14.62 32.75
N PRO A 818 13.50 -15.32 31.69
CA PRO A 818 12.13 -15.80 31.62
C PRO A 818 11.91 -16.95 32.61
N GLU A 819 10.82 -16.88 33.38
CA GLU A 819 10.28 -17.96 34.18
C GLU A 819 8.97 -18.47 33.57
N GLY A 820 8.74 -19.78 33.67
CA GLY A 820 7.56 -20.44 33.13
C GLY A 820 7.67 -20.70 31.63
N GLU A 821 6.59 -21.18 31.04
CA GLU A 821 6.54 -21.49 29.60
C GLU A 821 6.11 -20.27 28.79
N TRP A 822 6.99 -19.89 27.86
CA TRP A 822 6.77 -18.88 26.84
C TRP A 822 6.69 -19.61 25.49
N GLY A 823 5.55 -19.51 24.81
CA GLY A 823 5.25 -20.22 23.56
C GLY A 823 4.85 -19.30 22.41
N PHE A 824 5.22 -18.02 22.51
CA PHE A 824 4.87 -16.95 21.59
C PHE A 824 5.97 -15.88 21.64
N PRO A 825 6.20 -15.12 20.56
CA PRO A 825 7.11 -13.99 20.57
C PRO A 825 6.57 -12.88 21.49
N ILE A 826 7.46 -12.14 22.15
CA ILE A 826 7.09 -10.96 22.95
C ILE A 826 7.11 -9.70 22.09
N PRO A 827 6.23 -8.71 22.32
CA PRO A 827 6.15 -7.51 21.48
C PRO A 827 7.44 -6.68 21.49
N ARG A 828 8.07 -6.57 22.67
CA ARG A 828 9.32 -5.84 22.88
C ARG A 828 10.06 -6.38 24.10
N LEU A 829 11.33 -5.99 24.21
CA LEU A 829 12.15 -6.18 25.40
C LEU A 829 12.94 -4.91 25.66
N GLY A 830 12.57 -4.17 26.70
CA GLY A 830 13.19 -2.87 26.99
C GLY A 830 12.83 -2.33 28.36
N ILE A 831 13.15 -1.06 28.59
CA ILE A 831 12.67 -0.31 29.74
C ILE A 831 11.78 0.85 29.30
N ARG A 832 10.78 1.17 30.11
CA ARG A 832 10.01 2.41 30.04
C ARG A 832 10.44 3.33 31.17
N ALA A 833 10.85 4.54 30.82
CA ALA A 833 11.14 5.63 31.71
C ALA A 833 10.05 6.71 31.62
N THR A 834 9.74 7.36 32.73
CA THR A 834 8.78 8.46 32.79
C THR A 834 9.51 9.75 33.15
N LEU A 835 9.46 10.73 32.26
CA LEU A 835 10.09 12.04 32.38
C LEU A 835 9.04 13.16 32.53
N PRO A 836 9.42 14.36 33.00
CA PRO A 836 8.51 15.49 33.12
C PRO A 836 7.91 15.91 31.78
N ALA A 837 6.67 16.42 31.79
CA ALA A 837 5.98 16.95 30.60
C ALA A 837 6.74 18.09 29.88
N SER A 838 7.68 18.76 30.57
CA SER A 838 8.51 19.81 29.99
C SER A 838 9.53 19.31 28.96
N VAL A 839 9.72 17.99 28.84
CA VAL A 839 10.51 17.41 27.74
C VAL A 839 9.72 17.58 26.45
N ASP A 840 10.31 18.28 25.50
CA ASP A 840 9.60 18.68 24.27
C ASP A 840 10.35 18.28 22.99
N THR A 841 11.66 18.18 23.06
CA THR A 841 12.53 17.83 21.92
C THR A 841 13.41 16.66 22.27
N VAL A 842 13.68 15.83 21.27
CA VAL A 842 14.58 14.69 21.35
C VAL A 842 15.61 14.82 20.24
N GLU A 843 16.89 14.75 20.60
CA GLU A 843 17.98 14.61 19.63
C GLU A 843 18.59 13.22 19.76
N TRP A 844 18.91 12.56 18.66
CA TRP A 844 19.56 11.25 18.70
C TRP A 844 20.55 11.05 17.56
N TYR A 845 21.50 10.14 17.78
CA TYR A 845 22.38 9.62 16.75
C TYR A 845 22.13 8.13 16.59
N GLY A 846 21.65 7.73 15.42
CA GLY A 846 21.11 6.39 15.19
C GLY A 846 20.46 6.28 13.83
N LEU A 847 19.61 5.27 13.65
CA LEU A 847 18.79 5.15 12.45
C LEU A 847 17.62 6.14 12.49
N GLY A 848 17.26 6.69 11.33
CA GLY A 848 16.18 7.67 11.18
C GLY A 848 16.13 8.30 9.77
N PRO A 849 15.42 9.43 9.58
CA PRO A 849 14.68 10.18 10.61
C PRO A 849 13.31 9.57 10.96
N GLY A 850 12.72 8.79 10.07
CA GLY A 850 11.42 8.12 10.26
C GLY A 850 11.50 6.89 11.16
N GLU A 851 10.36 6.31 11.49
CA GLU A 851 10.31 5.06 12.24
C GLU A 851 10.81 3.87 11.44
N ALA A 852 11.28 2.83 12.14
CA ALA A 852 11.75 1.59 11.56
C ALA A 852 11.66 0.46 12.59
N TYR A 853 11.51 -0.78 12.11
CA TYR A 853 11.40 -2.02 12.89
C TYR A 853 12.31 -3.11 12.28
N SER A 854 12.44 -4.26 12.94
CA SER A 854 13.44 -5.28 12.57
C SER A 854 13.32 -5.80 11.12
N ASP A 855 12.11 -5.79 10.56
CA ASP A 855 11.75 -6.22 9.21
C ASP A 855 11.28 -5.08 8.29
N SER A 856 11.45 -3.82 8.71
CA SER A 856 11.16 -2.59 7.96
C SER A 856 12.14 -1.49 8.41
N VAL A 857 13.36 -1.50 7.83
CA VAL A 857 14.49 -0.67 8.29
C VAL A 857 15.36 -0.13 7.16
N GLN A 858 15.17 -0.59 5.92
CA GLN A 858 16.05 -0.26 4.80
C GLN A 858 16.13 1.25 4.55
N ALA A 859 15.02 1.97 4.72
CA ALA A 859 14.96 3.42 4.52
C ALA A 859 15.56 4.24 5.66
N ALA A 860 15.80 3.64 6.83
CA ALA A 860 16.40 4.32 7.95
C ALA A 860 17.92 4.34 7.79
N ARG A 861 18.51 5.55 7.75
CA ARG A 861 19.97 5.73 7.63
C ARG A 861 20.57 6.19 8.93
N VAL A 862 21.85 5.85 9.16
CA VAL A 862 22.55 6.35 10.34
C VAL A 862 22.83 7.83 10.15
N GLY A 863 22.41 8.64 11.12
CA GLY A 863 22.57 10.08 11.10
C GLY A 863 22.28 10.69 12.46
N ARG A 864 22.41 12.01 12.56
CA ARG A 864 22.02 12.80 13.73
C ARG A 864 20.73 13.54 13.43
N TYR A 865 19.72 13.33 14.26
CA TYR A 865 18.37 13.81 14.04
C TYR A 865 17.85 14.50 15.30
N ALA A 866 16.94 15.47 15.11
CA ALA A 866 16.23 16.12 16.20
C ALA A 866 14.78 16.35 15.79
N MET A 867 13.83 16.01 16.67
CA MET A 867 12.39 16.17 16.46
C MET A 867 11.69 16.58 17.76
N SER A 868 10.52 17.20 17.66
CA SER A 868 9.66 17.36 18.83
C SER A 868 9.09 15.99 19.26
N VAL A 869 8.64 15.86 20.51
CA VAL A 869 7.97 14.64 20.99
C VAL A 869 6.72 14.33 20.17
N ASP A 870 6.06 15.36 19.67
CA ASP A 870 4.81 15.23 18.91
C ASP A 870 5.10 14.79 17.46
N ASP A 871 6.17 15.31 16.83
CA ASP A 871 6.59 14.90 15.48
C ASP A 871 7.21 13.49 15.43
N LEU A 872 7.57 12.91 16.59
CA LEU A 872 8.04 11.52 16.67
C LEU A 872 6.92 10.49 16.47
N GLN A 873 5.65 10.91 16.55
CA GLN A 873 4.51 10.03 16.32
C GLN A 873 4.22 9.90 14.83
N THR A 874 3.78 8.71 14.42
CA THR A 874 3.16 8.50 13.11
C THR A 874 1.64 8.48 13.28
N PRO A 875 0.89 9.33 12.56
CA PRO A 875 -0.54 9.52 12.77
C PRO A 875 -1.37 8.47 12.01
N TYR A 876 -1.17 7.19 12.33
CA TYR A 876 -2.03 6.12 11.80
C TYR A 876 -3.49 6.37 12.12
N VAL A 877 -4.39 6.18 11.14
CA VAL A 877 -5.84 6.45 11.30
C VAL A 877 -6.38 5.69 12.52
N PHE A 878 -6.06 4.40 12.62
CA PHE A 878 -6.25 3.58 13.81
C PHE A 878 -4.97 3.63 14.67
N PRO A 879 -5.01 4.27 15.86
CA PRO A 879 -3.82 4.40 16.69
C PRO A 879 -3.27 3.05 17.16
N GLN A 880 -1.96 2.87 17.00
CA GLN A 880 -1.24 1.62 17.29
C GLN A 880 0.24 1.92 17.56
N GLU A 881 1.06 0.91 17.93
CA GLU A 881 2.50 1.11 18.13
C GLU A 881 3.13 1.79 16.91
N ASN A 882 3.93 2.84 17.16
CA ASN A 882 4.59 3.64 16.14
C ASN A 882 5.82 4.39 16.70
N GLY A 883 6.63 5.01 15.85
CA GLY A 883 7.67 5.93 16.29
C GLY A 883 8.97 5.28 16.79
N HIS A 884 9.15 3.96 16.63
CA HIS A 884 10.40 3.29 17.01
C HIS A 884 11.58 3.74 16.15
N ARG A 885 12.73 4.03 16.77
CA ARG A 885 14.01 4.31 16.09
C ARG A 885 15.05 3.27 16.54
N PRO A 886 15.45 2.30 15.70
CA PRO A 886 16.41 1.28 16.09
C PRO A 886 17.85 1.80 16.05
N GLY A 887 18.78 1.05 16.65
CA GLY A 887 20.22 1.29 16.47
C GLY A 887 20.70 2.67 16.93
N VAL A 888 20.05 3.24 17.95
CA VAL A 888 20.45 4.51 18.57
C VAL A 888 21.69 4.30 19.42
N ARG A 889 22.70 5.14 19.19
CA ARG A 889 23.98 5.17 19.92
C ARG A 889 23.88 6.07 21.15
N TRP A 890 23.21 7.20 20.97
CA TRP A 890 22.86 8.10 22.04
C TRP A 890 21.61 8.90 21.71
N ALA A 891 20.89 9.30 22.76
CA ALA A 891 19.74 10.20 22.69
C ALA A 891 19.81 11.24 23.81
N GLU A 892 19.40 12.47 23.52
CA GLU A 892 19.30 13.58 24.45
C GLU A 892 17.85 14.06 24.55
N LEU A 893 17.35 14.13 25.79
CA LEU A 893 15.98 14.51 26.09
C LEU A 893 15.91 15.10 27.50
N GLY A 894 15.35 16.31 27.63
CA GLY A 894 15.14 16.93 28.95
C GLY A 894 16.40 17.21 29.76
N GLY A 895 17.55 17.40 29.11
CA GLY A 895 18.85 17.56 29.78
C GLY A 895 19.50 16.24 30.22
N LEU A 896 18.92 15.09 29.85
CA LEU A 896 19.46 13.75 30.07
C LEU A 896 20.01 13.20 28.75
N ARG A 897 21.25 12.72 28.75
CA ARG A 897 21.85 11.96 27.66
C ARG A 897 21.88 10.49 28.03
N VAL A 898 21.35 9.64 27.16
CA VAL A 898 21.37 8.18 27.25
C VAL A 898 22.31 7.66 26.17
N GLU A 899 23.24 6.79 26.52
CA GLU A 899 24.24 6.20 25.61
C GLU A 899 24.19 4.67 25.69
N GLY A 900 24.37 4.00 24.56
CA GLY A 900 24.31 2.54 24.44
C GLY A 900 23.96 2.14 23.02
N LEU A 901 23.55 0.89 22.79
CA LEU A 901 22.88 0.51 21.54
C LEU A 901 21.47 0.08 21.90
N PHE A 902 20.49 0.88 21.49
CA PHE A 902 19.09 0.69 21.86
C PHE A 902 18.13 1.17 20.78
N GLY A 903 16.88 0.74 20.86
CA GLY A 903 15.77 1.34 20.15
C GLY A 903 15.10 2.42 20.99
N LEU A 904 14.69 3.52 20.38
CA LEU A 904 14.11 4.68 21.06
C LEU A 904 12.67 4.91 20.61
N THR A 905 11.78 5.14 21.57
CA THR A 905 10.43 5.63 21.33
C THR A 905 10.06 6.64 22.41
N VAL A 906 9.47 7.79 22.04
CA VAL A 906 9.12 8.86 23.00
C VAL A 906 7.72 9.38 22.71
N ARG A 907 6.85 9.49 23.73
CA ARG A 907 5.42 9.86 23.57
C ARG A 907 4.87 10.69 24.73
N ARG A 908 3.74 11.37 24.50
CA ARG A 908 2.92 12.08 25.52
C ARG A 908 1.93 11.17 26.26
N TRP A 909 1.73 9.95 25.79
CA TRP A 909 0.77 8.99 26.31
C TRP A 909 1.43 7.62 26.47
N THR A 910 0.77 6.71 27.19
CA THR A 910 1.32 5.36 27.40
C THR A 910 0.94 4.41 26.25
N SER A 911 1.60 3.25 26.16
CA SER A 911 1.19 2.17 25.24
C SER A 911 -0.24 1.70 25.51
N GLU A 912 -0.69 1.77 26.76
CA GLU A 912 -2.04 1.40 27.16
C GLU A 912 -3.09 2.43 26.71
N ASP A 913 -2.77 3.74 26.74
CA ASP A 913 -3.63 4.77 26.15
C ASP A 913 -3.74 4.59 24.63
N LEU A 914 -2.62 4.24 23.99
CA LEU A 914 -2.54 4.03 22.55
C LEU A 914 -3.36 2.81 22.09
N ASP A 915 -3.33 1.69 22.82
CA ASP A 915 -4.17 0.49 22.55
C ASP A 915 -5.67 0.73 22.79
N ALA A 916 -6.00 1.62 23.73
CA ALA A 916 -7.38 1.96 24.05
C ALA A 916 -8.05 2.87 23.01
N ALA A 917 -7.26 3.69 22.32
CA ALA A 917 -7.75 4.58 21.28
C ALA A 917 -8.28 3.82 20.06
N ARG A 918 -9.25 4.41 19.38
CA ARG A 918 -9.79 3.93 18.10
C ARG A 918 -9.55 4.95 17.00
N HIS A 919 -9.54 6.23 17.37
CA HIS A 919 -9.23 7.36 16.52
C HIS A 919 -8.14 8.22 17.13
N LEU A 920 -7.38 8.95 16.31
CA LEU A 920 -6.37 9.89 16.79
C LEU A 920 -6.94 10.93 17.77
N THR A 921 -8.21 11.30 17.60
CA THR A 921 -8.95 12.21 18.49
C THR A 921 -9.17 11.68 19.91
N ASP A 922 -9.00 10.37 20.13
CA ASP A 922 -9.13 9.75 21.46
C ASP A 922 -7.86 9.94 22.33
N LEU A 923 -6.73 10.30 21.70
CA LEU A 923 -5.44 10.45 22.38
C LEU A 923 -5.37 11.77 23.14
N VAL A 924 -5.21 11.70 24.46
CA VAL A 924 -5.05 12.87 25.33
C VAL A 924 -3.65 12.86 25.94
N PRO A 925 -2.81 13.90 25.69
CA PRO A 925 -1.51 14.04 26.33
C PRO A 925 -1.60 13.98 27.86
N ARG A 926 -0.72 13.20 28.49
CA ARG A 926 -0.59 13.16 29.95
C ARG A 926 0.38 14.23 30.45
N GLU A 927 0.39 14.46 31.75
CA GLU A 927 1.34 15.36 32.44
C GLU A 927 2.75 14.74 32.58
N ALA A 928 3.18 13.90 31.63
CA ALA A 928 4.50 13.27 31.58
C ALA A 928 4.88 12.91 30.13
N VAL A 929 6.16 12.61 29.93
CA VAL A 929 6.69 12.02 28.69
C VAL A 929 7.15 10.59 28.98
N TYR A 930 6.70 9.65 28.16
CA TYR A 930 7.04 8.24 28.26
C TYR A 930 8.12 7.90 27.24
N VAL A 931 9.23 7.36 27.73
CA VAL A 931 10.42 7.05 26.94
C VAL A 931 10.66 5.56 27.01
N ASN A 932 10.56 4.86 25.90
CA ASN A 932 10.97 3.47 25.82
C ASN A 932 12.38 3.37 25.23
N LEU A 933 13.22 2.58 25.90
CA LEU A 933 14.58 2.25 25.51
C LEU A 933 14.66 0.73 25.37
N ASP A 934 14.57 0.24 24.15
CA ASP A 934 14.47 -1.18 23.86
C ASP A 934 15.81 -1.81 23.51
N LEU A 935 16.01 -3.04 23.99
CA LEU A 935 17.00 -3.95 23.41
C LEU A 935 16.51 -4.47 22.05
N ALA A 936 15.24 -4.82 21.96
CA ALA A 936 14.64 -5.39 20.75
C ALA A 936 13.11 -5.18 20.69
N GLN A 937 12.59 -5.22 19.46
CA GLN A 937 11.16 -5.21 19.12
C GLN A 937 10.86 -6.40 18.20
N GLN A 938 9.66 -6.96 18.34
CA GLN A 938 9.09 -7.89 17.37
C GLN A 938 8.96 -7.21 16.01
N GLY A 939 9.13 -7.97 14.92
CA GLY A 939 8.81 -7.49 13.57
C GLY A 939 7.35 -7.06 13.40
N LEU A 940 7.05 -6.48 12.25
CA LEU A 940 5.70 -6.04 11.87
C LEU A 940 4.96 -7.11 11.07
N GLY A 941 5.65 -7.76 10.14
CA GLY A 941 5.04 -8.62 9.13
C GLY A 941 3.95 -7.90 8.34
N THR A 942 2.98 -8.66 7.83
CA THR A 942 1.80 -8.19 7.10
C THR A 942 0.56 -9.00 7.45
N ALA A 943 0.46 -9.46 8.70
CA ALA A 943 -0.54 -10.43 9.12
C ALA A 943 -1.98 -9.91 9.14
N SER A 944 -2.20 -8.62 8.85
CA SER A 944 -3.52 -8.05 8.58
C SER A 944 -4.15 -8.71 7.35
N CYS A 945 -3.37 -8.91 6.28
CA CYS A 945 -3.69 -9.80 5.16
C CYS A 945 -2.37 -10.30 4.53
N GLY A 946 -2.09 -11.61 4.63
CA GLY A 946 -0.84 -12.20 4.16
C GLY A 946 0.14 -12.58 5.29
N PRO A 947 1.42 -12.83 4.97
CA PRO A 947 2.35 -13.46 5.92
C PRO A 947 2.54 -12.67 7.21
N GLY A 948 2.65 -13.38 8.33
CA GLY A 948 3.09 -12.81 9.59
C GLY A 948 4.57 -12.47 9.61
N VAL A 949 5.09 -12.15 10.81
CA VAL A 949 6.51 -11.90 11.03
C VAL A 949 7.32 -13.14 10.65
N LEU A 950 8.35 -12.97 9.81
CA LEU A 950 9.20 -14.09 9.43
C LEU A 950 10.03 -14.55 10.65
N PRO A 951 10.35 -15.86 10.78
CA PRO A 951 10.99 -16.41 11.98
C PRO A 951 12.28 -15.72 12.45
N ARG A 952 13.07 -15.15 11.53
CA ARG A 952 14.31 -14.42 11.89
C ARG A 952 14.08 -13.05 12.55
N TYR A 953 12.86 -12.54 12.48
CA TYR A 953 12.43 -11.27 13.08
C TYR A 953 11.55 -11.51 14.31
N ASP A 954 11.32 -12.78 14.68
CA ASP A 954 10.67 -13.12 15.93
C ASP A 954 11.55 -12.76 17.12
N LEU A 955 10.91 -12.23 18.16
CA LEU A 955 11.50 -11.88 19.43
C LEU A 955 11.04 -12.90 20.49
N PRO A 956 11.75 -14.03 20.67
CA PRO A 956 11.42 -14.99 21.72
C PRO A 956 11.72 -14.43 23.11
N ALA A 957 11.01 -14.94 24.12
CA ALA A 957 11.33 -14.64 25.52
C ALA A 957 12.54 -15.47 25.97
N GLU A 958 13.74 -14.90 25.88
CA GLU A 958 15.00 -15.53 26.24
C GLU A 958 15.78 -14.71 27.29
N PRO A 959 16.74 -15.32 28.02
CA PRO A 959 17.65 -14.57 28.88
C PRO A 959 18.39 -13.50 28.08
N ALA A 960 18.39 -12.26 28.58
CA ALA A 960 19.02 -11.14 27.88
C ALA A 960 19.75 -10.21 28.84
N THR A 961 20.73 -9.47 28.30
CA THR A 961 21.41 -8.39 29.03
C THR A 961 21.44 -7.14 28.17
N PHE A 962 21.01 -6.03 28.76
CA PHE A 962 20.89 -4.72 28.13
C PHE A 962 21.65 -3.69 28.97
N SER A 963 22.50 -2.87 28.37
CA SER A 963 23.30 -1.89 29.10
C SER A 963 23.20 -0.50 28.51
N LEU A 964 22.99 0.48 29.39
CA LEU A 964 22.86 1.89 29.08
C LEU A 964 23.73 2.72 30.03
N THR A 965 24.19 3.88 29.56
CA THR A 965 24.85 4.88 30.40
C THR A 965 24.07 6.18 30.34
N PHE A 966 23.77 6.76 31.50
CA PHE A 966 23.06 8.02 31.65
C PHE A 966 24.03 9.12 32.09
N ARG A 967 23.91 10.30 31.49
CA ARG A 967 24.72 11.50 31.78
C ARG A 967 23.83 12.74 31.76
N SER A 968 24.26 13.81 32.43
CA SER A 968 23.71 15.14 32.15
C SER A 968 24.13 15.56 30.74
N ALA A 969 23.19 16.02 29.92
CA ALA A 969 23.49 16.62 28.62
C ALA A 969 24.23 17.97 28.83
N VAL A 970 25.12 18.32 27.90
CA VAL A 970 25.99 19.51 27.98
C VAL A 970 25.31 20.73 27.38
#